data_AF-A0A813DL62-F1
#
_entry.id   AF-A0A813DL62-F1
#
_cell.length_a   1.000
_cell.length_b   1.000
_cell.length_c   1.000
_cell.angle_alpha   90.00
_cell.angle_beta   90.00
_cell.angle_gamma   90.00
#
_symmetry.space_group_name_H-M   'P 1'
#
loop_
_entity.id
_entity.type
_entity.pdbx_description
1 polymer ?
#
loop_
_entity_poly.entity_id
_entity_poly.type
_entity_poly.pdbx_seq_one_letter_code
_entity_poly.pdbx_strand_id
1 'polypeptide(L)'
;MARFLSSVVLATLSALQAVAAEEFALGIYGPITSVSNTFLATAVAFDIDFRKHFNASLQERFGAPIIQVTGGLHPALVNLTVRIGTSDSHPDVGVSTVLDFFLGRDGRTPISGLVGGLHSAISFPVASLAATFKVPQVAFASTSPKLSNKDAYPYFLRTMPPDSIQGSAFWQWLVHFQVPSAVFIYSMESYAEGMFQAVGSNAALAGQSYRVSGVGVRYMPVQYDVEEARAALKLAMGVGTKFLLLVMTTDQSSSFFPVMRDEGVLTQDWQLLASQAVSVDAGGTSGFTKDDIPVGFMQFYPVSKGPKFPEFEKLWLQLTADDVIGMDASSRYNFDKLKVSLDSMRVRKVDDSFFSNTDLMMLEDPFLFDAAYTFVLAVNELLNEGKSLAQINGPVLLAKLKTNSFEGISGQVNFNADGDRLASYNLINMQPAPGGGRALVVAGMFDSATKLLSFVDDDPPYWMDGLRHDSPPDNLVTCAEGFTTEVGTGMCKPCPAGYYSPGGRGQQCSPCLRGSFTASSGSRNCTLCAQGSYAPEVGSSSCGLCVAGFFAEAPGQEGCSRCPVGRFVASSGASSCSPCGLKMVTAESGADSAGLCQCAAGSFLRSSPASSLSESEGCTSCLEGLACPAGLRPPLQLPGFWAEVLDEQARDYSVVRCRNSWECNGGLLGSCADGRQDRACNSCKDGYHPLTDGTCGECAAQDSLPMVFLGLGVALLMTFMLIIVNSDLSKQSLNILTVVAVASQLVMAVQALGAIRQMKIHWVEPVLSVLEFTKLLSLISTW
;
A
#
# COMPACT_ATOMS: atom_id res chain seq x y z
N MET A 1 51.27 21.88 28.87
CA MET A 1 51.21 21.99 27.39
C MET A 1 49.95 22.72 26.90
N ALA A 2 48.73 22.28 27.22
CA ALA A 2 47.48 22.99 26.84
C ALA A 2 47.35 24.43 27.37
N ARG A 3 47.77 24.69 28.62
CA ARG A 3 47.83 26.08 29.16
C ARG A 3 48.88 26.94 28.47
N PHE A 4 50.02 26.35 28.07
CA PHE A 4 51.09 27.04 27.35
C PHE A 4 50.69 27.38 25.92
N LEU A 5 50.01 26.45 25.23
CA LEU A 5 49.39 26.68 23.92
C LEU A 5 48.30 27.74 23.98
N SER A 6 47.43 27.72 25.01
CA SER A 6 46.41 28.75 25.21
C SER A 6 47.01 30.13 25.45
N SER A 7 48.05 30.25 26.29
CA SER A 7 48.73 31.53 26.53
C SER A 7 49.56 32.02 25.34
N VAL A 8 50.15 31.13 24.54
CA VAL A 8 50.85 31.51 23.30
C VAL A 8 49.85 31.95 22.23
N VAL A 9 48.72 31.26 22.09
CA VAL A 9 47.61 31.64 21.19
C VAL A 9 47.04 33.00 21.59
N LEU A 10 46.74 33.22 22.88
CA LEU A 10 46.28 34.50 23.42
C LEU A 10 47.30 35.62 23.22
N ALA A 11 48.60 35.35 23.43
CA ALA A 11 49.66 36.33 23.21
C ALA A 11 49.83 36.71 21.73
N THR A 12 49.73 35.73 20.81
CA THR A 12 49.73 35.98 19.37
C THR A 12 48.47 36.72 18.91
N LEU A 13 47.30 36.42 19.50
CA LEU A 13 46.05 37.14 19.27
C LEU A 13 46.16 38.61 19.73
N SER A 14 46.77 38.86 20.89
CA SER A 14 46.99 40.23 21.36
C SER A 14 48.01 41.02 20.53
N ALA A 15 49.02 40.35 19.96
CA ALA A 15 49.99 40.99 19.07
C ALA A 15 49.42 41.26 17.66
N LEU A 16 48.56 40.37 17.15
CA LEU A 16 47.79 40.58 15.91
C LEU A 16 46.74 41.69 16.06
N GLN A 17 46.12 41.82 17.25
CA GLN A 17 45.21 42.93 17.57
C GLN A 17 45.90 44.29 17.63
N ALA A 18 47.20 44.36 17.92
CA ALA A 18 47.95 45.62 17.98
C ALA A 18 48.22 46.23 16.59
N VAL A 19 48.32 45.40 15.53
CA VAL A 19 48.46 45.86 14.14
C VAL A 19 47.11 46.33 13.57
N ALA A 20 45.99 45.85 14.11
CA ALA A 20 44.63 46.21 13.70
C ALA A 20 44.13 47.58 14.25
N ALA A 21 44.98 48.36 14.94
CA ALA A 21 44.53 49.56 15.66
C ALA A 21 44.17 50.76 14.75
N GLU A 22 44.61 50.77 13.48
CA GLU A 22 44.45 51.90 12.55
C GLU A 22 43.67 51.56 11.25
N GLU A 23 43.21 50.32 11.10
CA GLU A 23 42.57 49.82 9.88
C GLU A 23 41.34 48.98 10.23
N PHE A 24 40.22 49.18 9.53
CA PHE A 24 39.03 48.33 9.67
C PHE A 24 38.98 47.35 8.51
N ALA A 25 39.14 46.06 8.80
CA ALA A 25 39.09 45.00 7.79
C ALA A 25 37.71 44.30 7.78
N LEU A 26 37.05 44.30 6.62
CA LEU A 26 35.76 43.63 6.38
C LEU A 26 35.99 42.38 5.53
N GLY A 27 35.63 41.21 6.07
CA GLY A 27 35.63 39.96 5.30
C GLY A 27 34.30 39.79 4.57
N ILE A 28 34.34 39.40 3.30
CA ILE A 28 33.15 39.04 2.51
C ILE A 28 33.39 37.65 1.93
N TYR A 29 32.51 36.70 2.20
CA TYR A 29 32.64 35.33 1.67
C TYR A 29 31.33 34.80 1.09
N GLY A 30 31.44 34.00 0.03
CA GLY A 30 30.31 33.48 -0.73
C GLY A 30 30.75 32.41 -1.72
N PRO A 31 29.87 31.92 -2.59
CA PRO A 31 30.25 30.93 -3.58
C PRO A 31 31.00 31.60 -4.75
N ILE A 32 32.20 31.12 -5.03
CA ILE A 32 32.91 31.38 -6.30
C ILE A 32 33.07 30.02 -6.96
N THR A 33 32.25 29.76 -7.97
CA THR A 33 32.12 28.44 -8.63
C THR A 33 32.23 28.58 -10.15
N SER A 34 32.26 27.47 -10.89
CA SER A 34 32.23 27.50 -12.37
C SER A 34 30.91 28.02 -12.98
N VAL A 35 29.89 28.20 -12.15
CA VAL A 35 28.51 28.51 -12.59
C VAL A 35 27.96 29.80 -11.97
N SER A 36 28.52 30.29 -10.87
CA SER A 36 28.08 31.52 -10.21
C SER A 36 29.29 32.32 -9.70
N ASN A 37 29.43 33.53 -10.25
CA ASN A 37 30.45 34.53 -9.92
C ASN A 37 29.83 35.92 -9.63
N THR A 38 28.50 36.03 -9.59
CA THR A 38 27.80 37.31 -9.35
C THR A 38 28.12 37.89 -7.97
N PHE A 39 28.20 37.02 -6.95
CA PHE A 39 28.68 37.38 -5.62
C PHE A 39 29.99 38.18 -5.65
N LEU A 40 30.96 37.72 -6.45
CA LEU A 40 32.28 38.37 -6.56
C LEU A 40 32.13 39.77 -7.17
N ALA A 41 31.38 39.89 -8.26
CA ALA A 41 31.08 41.17 -8.90
C ALA A 41 30.36 42.13 -7.94
N THR A 42 29.37 41.65 -7.18
CA THR A 42 28.63 42.44 -6.20
C THR A 42 29.50 42.91 -5.04
N ALA A 43 30.42 42.07 -4.54
CA ALA A 43 31.36 42.45 -3.50
C ALA A 43 32.33 43.54 -3.98
N VAL A 44 32.79 43.44 -5.24
CA VAL A 44 33.62 44.48 -5.87
C VAL A 44 32.81 45.75 -6.15
N ALA A 45 31.56 45.63 -6.60
CA ALA A 45 30.66 46.75 -6.81
C ALA A 45 30.45 47.57 -5.52
N PHE A 46 30.31 46.89 -4.38
CA PHE A 46 30.31 47.53 -3.07
C PHE A 46 31.61 48.29 -2.78
N ASP A 47 32.80 47.69 -2.96
CA ASP A 47 34.08 48.37 -2.71
C ASP A 47 34.25 49.60 -3.62
N ILE A 48 33.88 49.48 -4.90
CA ILE A 48 33.90 50.59 -5.86
C ILE A 48 32.97 51.70 -5.37
N ASP A 49 31.72 51.38 -5.04
CA ASP A 49 30.74 52.37 -4.60
C ASP A 49 31.16 53.08 -3.30
N PHE A 50 31.70 52.32 -2.34
CA PHE A 50 32.27 52.89 -1.12
C PHE A 50 33.41 53.86 -1.42
N ARG A 51 34.34 53.48 -2.32
CA ARG A 51 35.51 54.30 -2.66
C ARG A 51 35.14 55.56 -3.45
N LYS A 52 33.99 55.59 -4.13
CA LYS A 52 33.48 56.83 -4.74
C LYS A 52 33.34 57.94 -3.71
N HIS A 53 33.14 57.68 -2.42
CA HIS A 53 33.04 58.76 -1.42
C HIS A 53 34.30 59.63 -1.28
N PHE A 54 35.48 59.12 -1.68
CA PHE A 54 36.75 59.84 -1.55
C PHE A 54 37.64 59.76 -2.80
N ASN A 55 37.20 59.08 -3.86
CA ASN A 55 37.94 58.97 -5.12
C ASN A 55 37.18 59.61 -6.29
N ALA A 56 37.64 60.79 -6.71
CA ALA A 56 37.04 61.57 -7.80
C ALA A 56 37.07 60.84 -9.15
N SER A 57 38.09 60.01 -9.45
CA SER A 57 38.14 59.29 -10.73
C SER A 57 37.08 58.19 -10.82
N LEU A 58 36.77 57.54 -9.68
CA LEU A 58 35.66 56.60 -9.61
C LEU A 58 34.31 57.33 -9.73
N GLN A 59 34.17 58.54 -9.16
CA GLN A 59 32.96 59.34 -9.33
C GLN A 59 32.75 59.78 -10.78
N GLU A 60 33.83 60.16 -11.47
CA GLU A 60 33.76 60.56 -12.88
C GLU A 60 33.30 59.40 -13.77
N ARG A 61 33.78 58.18 -13.49
CA ARG A 61 33.41 56.99 -14.27
C ARG A 61 32.01 56.46 -13.91
N PHE A 62 31.73 56.28 -12.62
CA PHE A 62 30.57 55.52 -12.13
C PHE A 62 29.49 56.39 -11.47
N GLY A 63 29.63 57.71 -11.52
CA GLY A 63 28.72 58.66 -10.87
C GLY A 63 28.88 58.76 -9.35
N ALA A 64 27.92 59.43 -8.71
CA ALA A 64 27.91 59.61 -7.26
C ALA A 64 27.75 58.25 -6.51
N PRO A 65 28.15 58.18 -5.22
CA PRO A 65 27.87 57.02 -4.38
C PRO A 65 26.38 56.68 -4.34
N ILE A 66 26.04 55.39 -4.38
CA ILE A 66 24.64 54.93 -4.34
C ILE A 66 24.06 55.16 -2.93
N ILE A 67 24.81 54.75 -1.90
CA ILE A 67 24.42 54.99 -0.50
C ILE A 67 25.03 56.30 -0.02
N GLN A 68 24.24 57.36 -0.10
CA GLN A 68 24.63 58.68 0.42
C GLN A 68 24.66 58.67 1.96
N VAL A 69 25.76 59.16 2.54
CA VAL A 69 25.95 59.27 3.99
C VAL A 69 25.84 60.75 4.38
N THR A 70 24.83 61.09 5.17
CA THR A 70 24.62 62.46 5.65
C THR A 70 25.81 62.93 6.49
N GLY A 71 26.40 64.07 6.14
CA GLY A 71 27.62 64.58 6.77
C GLY A 71 28.93 63.96 6.26
N GLY A 72 28.84 63.00 5.32
CA GLY A 72 29.99 62.31 4.74
C GLY A 72 30.51 61.15 5.60
N LEU A 73 31.52 60.46 5.06
CA LEU A 73 32.24 59.43 5.80
C LEU A 73 33.33 60.06 6.67
N HIS A 74 33.51 59.53 7.87
CA HIS A 74 34.57 59.92 8.77
C HIS A 74 35.95 59.66 8.12
N PRO A 75 36.94 60.57 8.22
CA PRO A 75 38.23 60.44 7.50
C PRO A 75 38.99 59.13 7.80
N ALA A 76 38.83 58.57 9.00
CA ALA A 76 39.46 57.30 9.38
C ALA A 76 38.92 56.09 8.58
N LEU A 77 37.73 56.17 7.99
CA LEU A 77 37.15 55.08 7.18
C LEU A 77 37.81 54.93 5.81
N VAL A 78 38.63 55.88 5.36
CA VAL A 78 39.42 55.72 4.13
C VAL A 78 40.31 54.48 4.19
N ASN A 79 40.66 54.02 5.40
CA ASN A 79 41.41 52.79 5.66
C ASN A 79 40.50 51.54 5.85
N LEU A 80 39.36 51.46 5.15
CA LEU A 80 38.58 50.23 5.04
C LEU A 80 39.29 49.27 4.09
N THR A 81 39.58 48.05 4.55
CA THR A 81 40.11 46.97 3.70
C THR A 81 39.09 45.85 3.55
N VAL A 82 38.77 45.53 2.30
CA VAL A 82 37.87 44.44 1.94
C VAL A 82 38.68 43.17 1.63
N ARG A 83 38.31 42.06 2.26
CA ARG A 83 38.90 40.73 2.03
C ARG A 83 37.83 39.83 1.44
N ILE A 84 38.01 39.36 0.21
CA ILE A 84 37.03 38.52 -0.50
C ILE A 84 37.49 37.06 -0.47
N GLY A 85 36.57 36.16 -0.12
CA GLY A 85 36.85 34.74 0.07
C GLY A 85 35.79 33.86 -0.57
N THR A 86 36.13 32.59 -0.82
CA THR A 86 35.20 31.61 -1.36
C THR A 86 34.80 30.57 -0.31
N SER A 87 33.55 30.13 -0.41
CA SER A 87 33.05 28.89 0.20
C SER A 87 32.97 27.75 -0.80
N ASP A 88 33.08 28.01 -2.11
CA ASP A 88 32.84 27.04 -3.20
C ASP A 88 31.55 26.23 -3.01
N SER A 89 30.55 26.79 -2.31
CA SER A 89 29.33 26.09 -1.86
C SER A 89 29.54 24.88 -0.94
N HIS A 90 30.70 24.78 -0.27
CA HIS A 90 31.06 23.71 0.66
C HIS A 90 31.30 24.25 2.09
N PRO A 91 30.73 23.63 3.15
CA PRO A 91 30.91 24.09 4.53
C PRO A 91 32.37 24.11 5.03
N ASP A 92 33.16 23.10 4.69
CA ASP A 92 34.57 22.98 5.09
C ASP A 92 35.44 24.07 4.45
N VAL A 93 35.24 24.36 3.16
CA VAL A 93 35.92 25.46 2.47
C VAL A 93 35.52 26.80 3.08
N GLY A 94 34.22 27.04 3.31
CA GLY A 94 33.70 28.26 3.93
C GLY A 94 34.29 28.51 5.32
N VAL A 95 34.27 27.49 6.19
CA VAL A 95 34.87 27.57 7.54
C VAL A 95 36.36 27.84 7.45
N SER A 96 37.07 27.17 6.54
CA SER A 96 38.51 27.36 6.41
C SER A 96 38.88 28.76 5.91
N THR A 97 38.13 29.32 4.96
CA THR A 97 38.32 30.69 4.46
C THR A 97 38.09 31.71 5.56
N VAL A 98 37.01 31.57 6.32
CA VAL A 98 36.70 32.50 7.42
C VAL A 98 37.70 32.39 8.57
N LEU A 99 38.23 31.20 8.84
CA LEU A 99 39.30 31.02 9.81
C LEU A 99 40.59 31.76 9.41
N ASP A 100 40.93 31.77 8.11
CA ASP A 100 42.06 32.55 7.60
C ASP A 100 41.80 34.06 7.70
N PHE A 101 40.53 34.49 7.58
CA PHE A 101 40.13 35.87 7.82
C PHE A 101 40.32 36.29 9.28
N PHE A 102 39.86 35.49 10.24
CA PHE A 102 39.99 35.79 11.67
C PHE A 102 41.42 35.76 12.19
N LEU A 103 42.28 34.92 11.60
CA LEU A 103 43.64 34.72 12.06
C LEU A 103 44.69 35.51 11.26
N GLY A 104 44.33 36.08 10.10
CA GLY A 104 45.28 36.76 9.22
C GLY A 104 46.36 35.81 8.67
N ARG A 105 46.04 34.53 8.46
CA ARG A 105 47.02 33.50 8.03
C ARG A 105 47.57 33.71 6.62
N ASP A 106 46.87 34.50 5.82
CA ASP A 106 47.28 34.98 4.50
C ASP A 106 48.22 36.19 4.56
N GLY A 107 48.60 36.65 5.75
CA GLY A 107 49.48 37.79 5.97
C GLY A 107 48.75 39.14 5.97
N ARG A 108 47.41 39.16 6.00
CA ARG A 108 46.59 40.38 6.05
C ARG A 108 46.02 40.66 7.44
N THR A 109 45.58 41.90 7.65
CA THR A 109 44.92 42.35 8.88
C THR A 109 43.70 41.47 9.21
N PRO A 110 43.59 40.94 10.45
CA PRO A 110 42.41 40.20 10.90
C PRO A 110 41.12 41.00 10.72
N ILE A 111 40.04 40.35 10.30
CA ILE A 111 38.76 41.03 10.07
C ILE A 111 38.07 41.42 11.38
N SER A 112 37.37 42.54 11.35
CA SER A 112 36.54 43.05 12.45
C SER A 112 35.03 42.88 12.20
N GLY A 113 34.65 42.64 10.95
CA GLY A 113 33.29 42.31 10.52
C GLY A 113 33.28 41.27 9.41
N LEU A 114 32.19 40.52 9.29
CA LEU A 114 32.02 39.47 8.30
C LEU A 114 30.69 39.61 7.55
N VAL A 115 30.72 39.64 6.22
CA VAL A 115 29.56 39.53 5.34
C VAL A 115 29.54 38.13 4.73
N GLY A 116 28.38 37.49 4.77
CA GLY A 116 28.18 36.11 4.28
C GLY A 116 27.48 35.22 5.31
N GLY A 117 26.96 34.05 4.95
CA GLY A 117 27.10 33.38 3.66
C GLY A 117 25.79 33.19 2.89
N LEU A 118 25.90 32.49 1.76
CA LEU A 118 24.76 32.15 0.90
C LEU A 118 23.90 31.04 1.55
N HIS A 119 24.44 29.83 1.64
CA HIS A 119 23.70 28.67 2.15
C HIS A 119 23.68 28.61 3.69
N SER A 120 22.51 28.37 4.26
CA SER A 120 22.33 28.20 5.72
C SER A 120 23.24 27.11 6.31
N ALA A 121 23.45 26.01 5.58
CA ALA A 121 24.34 24.92 5.98
C ALA A 121 25.80 25.35 6.19
N ILE A 122 26.26 26.37 5.46
CA ILE A 122 27.61 26.95 5.60
C ILE A 122 27.61 28.01 6.71
N SER A 123 26.54 28.79 6.83
CA SER A 123 26.43 29.84 7.85
C SER A 123 26.36 29.30 9.27
N PHE A 124 25.82 28.09 9.54
CA PHE A 124 25.80 27.51 10.89
C PHE A 124 27.18 27.36 11.54
N PRO A 125 28.15 26.63 10.93
CA PRO A 125 29.47 26.51 11.52
C PRO A 125 30.25 27.83 11.49
N VAL A 126 30.05 28.67 10.46
CA VAL A 126 30.69 29.99 10.39
C VAL A 126 30.20 30.93 11.50
N ALA A 127 28.90 30.96 11.79
CA ALA A 127 28.32 31.78 12.86
C ALA A 127 28.81 31.33 14.25
N SER A 128 28.99 30.02 14.44
CA SER A 128 29.58 29.47 15.67
C SER A 128 31.04 29.91 15.82
N LEU A 129 31.80 29.92 14.72
CA LEU A 129 33.17 30.42 14.70
C LEU A 129 33.21 31.93 14.95
N ALA A 130 32.37 32.71 14.29
CA ALA A 130 32.26 34.15 14.44
C ALA A 130 31.94 34.53 15.89
N ALA A 131 31.03 33.81 16.55
CA ALA A 131 30.74 33.99 17.98
C ALA A 131 31.97 33.72 18.86
N THR A 132 32.79 32.71 18.53
CA THR A 132 34.02 32.39 19.26
C THR A 132 35.05 33.52 19.16
N PHE A 133 35.22 34.10 17.97
CA PHE A 133 36.10 35.25 17.75
C PHE A 133 35.46 36.60 18.10
N LYS A 134 34.19 36.60 18.50
CA LYS A 134 33.37 37.79 18.77
C LYS A 134 33.31 38.73 17.56
N VAL A 135 33.28 38.21 16.33
CA VAL A 135 33.16 39.03 15.12
C VAL A 135 31.71 39.01 14.66
N PRO A 136 31.04 40.16 14.48
CA PRO A 136 29.69 40.21 13.94
C PRO A 136 29.65 39.69 12.50
N GLN A 137 28.66 38.85 12.21
CA GLN A 137 28.39 38.31 10.88
C GLN A 137 27.05 38.84 10.37
N VAL A 138 27.01 39.41 9.17
CA VAL A 138 25.79 39.78 8.47
C VAL A 138 25.64 38.90 7.22
N ALA A 139 24.76 37.90 7.28
CA ALA A 139 24.50 37.04 6.14
C ALA A 139 23.54 37.70 5.14
N PHE A 140 23.79 37.48 3.86
CA PHE A 140 23.02 38.11 2.78
C PHE A 140 21.99 37.17 2.13
N ALA A 141 21.96 35.89 2.51
CA ALA A 141 21.04 34.92 1.90
C ALA A 141 20.74 33.66 2.75
N SER A 142 21.33 33.51 3.94
CA SER A 142 21.02 32.38 4.83
C SER A 142 19.70 32.62 5.59
N THR A 143 18.62 31.98 5.13
CA THR A 143 17.26 32.25 5.60
C THR A 143 16.72 31.28 6.67
N SER A 144 17.47 30.24 7.06
CA SER A 144 16.99 29.28 8.06
C SER A 144 16.59 29.97 9.38
N PRO A 145 15.38 29.71 9.94
CA PRO A 145 14.95 30.31 11.20
C PRO A 145 15.82 29.92 12.39
N LYS A 146 16.57 28.82 12.31
CA LYS A 146 17.47 28.37 13.39
C LYS A 146 18.60 29.37 13.66
N LEU A 147 19.01 30.15 12.66
CA LEU A 147 20.04 31.20 12.80
C LEU A 147 19.57 32.41 13.64
N SER A 148 18.26 32.53 13.88
CA SER A 148 17.68 33.56 14.76
C SER A 148 17.96 33.29 16.25
N ASN A 149 18.32 32.06 16.64
CA ASN A 149 18.62 31.71 18.02
C ASN A 149 19.89 32.42 18.52
N LYS A 150 19.74 33.45 19.36
CA LYS A 150 20.85 34.24 19.90
C LYS A 150 21.62 33.60 21.05
N ASP A 151 21.09 32.55 21.66
CA ASP A 151 21.87 31.74 22.59
C ASP A 151 22.94 30.93 21.84
N ALA A 152 22.60 30.45 20.63
CA ALA A 152 23.53 29.71 19.77
C ALA A 152 24.40 30.62 18.89
N TYR A 153 23.80 31.67 18.31
CA TYR A 153 24.42 32.55 17.31
C TYR A 153 24.36 34.04 17.72
N PRO A 154 25.00 34.43 18.84
CA PRO A 154 24.86 35.78 19.41
C PRO A 154 25.39 36.92 18.51
N TYR A 155 26.32 36.61 17.60
CA TYR A 155 26.95 37.58 16.69
C TYR A 155 26.37 37.57 15.27
N PHE A 156 25.32 36.78 15.01
CA PHE A 156 24.72 36.65 13.70
C PHE A 156 23.62 37.70 13.47
N LEU A 157 23.61 38.31 12.29
CA LEU A 157 22.53 39.11 11.71
C LEU A 157 22.35 38.71 10.24
N ARG A 158 21.29 39.19 9.59
CA ARG A 158 21.11 38.99 8.15
C ARG A 158 20.26 40.07 7.49
N THR A 159 20.66 40.45 6.28
CA THR A 159 19.87 41.35 5.42
C THR A 159 18.86 40.59 4.57
N MET A 160 19.01 39.28 4.38
CA MET A 160 17.93 38.45 3.85
C MET A 160 16.94 38.09 4.97
N PRO A 161 15.62 38.11 4.73
CA PRO A 161 14.65 37.79 5.76
C PRO A 161 14.62 36.27 6.07
N PRO A 162 14.22 35.87 7.30
CA PRO A 162 14.00 34.47 7.64
C PRO A 162 12.91 33.79 6.81
N ASP A 163 13.03 32.47 6.65
CA ASP A 163 11.96 31.62 6.11
C ASP A 163 10.68 31.66 6.97
N SER A 164 10.76 32.06 8.24
CA SER A 164 9.58 32.22 9.10
C SER A 164 8.67 33.37 8.65
N ILE A 165 9.24 34.41 8.04
CA ILE A 165 8.46 35.51 7.45
C ILE A 165 7.79 35.03 6.18
N GLN A 166 8.51 34.32 5.32
CA GLN A 166 7.91 33.76 4.12
C GLN A 166 6.85 32.69 4.43
N GLY A 167 7.08 31.84 5.42
CA GLY A 167 6.08 30.90 5.92
C GLY A 167 4.82 31.62 6.44
N SER A 168 4.98 32.83 6.98
CA SER A 168 3.83 33.70 7.31
C SER A 168 3.12 34.22 6.07
N ALA A 169 3.84 34.51 4.98
CA ALA A 169 3.25 34.86 3.69
C ALA A 169 2.45 33.69 3.08
N PHE A 170 2.98 32.47 3.10
CA PHE A 170 2.27 31.25 2.69
C PHE A 170 1.00 31.03 3.52
N TRP A 171 1.12 31.16 4.84
CA TRP A 171 -0.04 31.06 5.73
C TRP A 171 -1.10 32.13 5.41
N GLN A 172 -0.67 33.38 5.23
CA GLN A 172 -1.57 34.48 4.90
C GLN A 172 -2.23 34.28 3.53
N TRP A 173 -1.54 33.69 2.55
CA TRP A 173 -2.14 33.32 1.26
C TRP A 173 -3.25 32.29 1.44
N LEU A 174 -3.02 31.23 2.25
CA LEU A 174 -4.07 30.24 2.58
C LEU A 174 -5.27 30.88 3.26
N VAL A 175 -5.04 31.78 4.22
CA VAL A 175 -6.10 32.47 4.97
C VAL A 175 -6.88 33.44 4.07
N HIS A 176 -6.18 34.30 3.33
CA HIS A 176 -6.78 35.33 2.49
C HIS A 176 -7.69 34.72 1.43
N PHE A 177 -7.18 33.73 0.68
CA PHE A 177 -7.93 33.06 -0.37
C PHE A 177 -8.84 31.94 0.16
N GLN A 178 -8.94 31.72 1.47
CA GLN A 178 -9.77 30.65 2.04
C GLN A 178 -9.47 29.24 1.46
N VAL A 179 -8.21 28.97 1.14
CA VAL A 179 -7.76 27.68 0.56
C VAL A 179 -7.98 26.55 1.57
N PRO A 180 -8.82 25.53 1.32
CA PRO A 180 -9.24 24.58 2.35
C PRO A 180 -8.07 23.84 3.00
N SER A 181 -7.15 23.31 2.20
CA SER A 181 -5.92 22.67 2.66
C SER A 181 -4.89 22.63 1.54
N ALA A 182 -3.60 22.53 1.88
CA ALA A 182 -2.51 22.43 0.91
C ALA A 182 -1.43 21.44 1.38
N VAL A 183 -0.72 20.85 0.41
CA VAL A 183 0.44 19.99 0.66
C VAL A 183 1.72 20.70 0.27
N PHE A 184 2.65 20.78 1.23
CA PHE A 184 4.00 21.24 0.99
C PHE A 184 4.86 20.09 0.47
N ILE A 185 5.52 20.28 -0.66
CA ILE A 185 6.60 19.42 -1.14
C ILE A 185 7.88 20.18 -0.87
N TYR A 186 8.72 19.68 0.04
CA TYR A 186 9.85 20.44 0.55
C TYR A 186 11.14 19.62 0.62
N SER A 187 12.29 20.26 0.36
CA SER A 187 13.61 19.61 0.51
C SER A 187 13.92 19.37 1.99
N MET A 188 14.42 18.19 2.35
CA MET A 188 14.80 17.85 3.73
C MET A 188 16.13 18.50 4.14
N GLU A 189 16.18 19.82 4.11
CA GLU A 189 17.29 20.65 4.56
C GLU A 189 16.78 21.74 5.51
N SER A 190 17.69 22.39 6.23
CA SER A 190 17.34 23.38 7.26
C SER A 190 16.57 24.62 6.77
N TYR A 191 16.64 24.91 5.47
CA TYR A 191 15.90 25.99 4.81
C TYR A 191 14.42 25.59 4.68
N ALA A 192 14.15 24.59 3.85
CA ALA A 192 12.80 24.18 3.49
C ALA A 192 12.01 23.58 4.67
N GLU A 193 12.67 22.83 5.55
CA GLU A 193 12.09 22.37 6.82
C GLU A 193 11.70 23.57 7.71
N GLY A 194 12.55 24.59 7.78
CA GLY A 194 12.29 25.79 8.58
C GLY A 194 11.05 26.55 8.12
N MET A 195 10.85 26.64 6.80
CA MET A 195 9.66 27.26 6.22
C MET A 195 8.39 26.45 6.51
N PHE A 196 8.43 25.13 6.30
CA PHE A 196 7.28 24.26 6.58
C PHE A 196 6.87 24.31 8.06
N GLN A 197 7.85 24.29 8.98
CA GLN A 197 7.60 24.42 10.42
C GLN A 197 6.98 25.79 10.77
N ALA A 198 7.38 26.87 10.11
CA ALA A 198 6.81 28.19 10.35
C ALA A 198 5.34 28.25 9.93
N VAL A 199 4.99 27.68 8.76
CA VAL A 199 3.59 27.57 8.32
C VAL A 199 2.79 26.70 9.29
N GLY A 200 3.33 25.54 9.68
CA GLY A 200 2.69 24.64 10.64
C GLY A 200 2.46 25.29 12.01
N SER A 201 3.40 26.12 12.47
CA SER A 201 3.27 26.90 13.71
C SER A 201 2.15 27.93 13.62
N ASN A 202 2.08 28.69 12.51
CA ASN A 202 0.99 29.64 12.27
C ASN A 202 -0.37 28.94 12.19
N ALA A 203 -0.44 27.79 11.52
CA ALA A 203 -1.65 26.97 11.44
C ALA A 203 -2.07 26.45 12.82
N ALA A 204 -1.12 26.02 13.66
CA ALA A 204 -1.39 25.59 15.03
C ALA A 204 -1.91 26.72 15.92
N LEU A 205 -1.31 27.92 15.83
CA LEU A 205 -1.77 29.10 16.55
C LEU A 205 -3.21 29.50 16.17
N ALA A 206 -3.61 29.26 14.91
CA ALA A 206 -4.96 29.50 14.44
C ALA A 206 -5.95 28.34 14.76
N GLY A 207 -5.51 27.26 15.39
CA GLY A 207 -6.34 26.06 15.60
C GLY A 207 -6.70 25.32 14.31
N GLN A 208 -5.90 25.52 13.24
CA GLN A 208 -6.15 25.07 11.87
C GLN A 208 -4.98 24.23 11.32
N SER A 209 -4.25 23.51 12.18
CA SER A 209 -3.13 22.64 11.77
C SER A 209 -3.49 21.66 10.66
N TYR A 210 -4.76 21.26 10.60
CA TYR A 210 -5.32 20.37 9.61
C TYR A 210 -5.20 20.91 8.16
N ARG A 211 -5.07 22.23 7.95
CA ARG A 211 -5.00 22.85 6.61
C ARG A 211 -3.66 22.60 5.91
N VAL A 212 -2.64 22.12 6.62
CA VAL A 212 -1.28 22.05 6.12
C VAL A 212 -0.72 20.65 6.34
N SER A 213 -0.26 20.02 5.26
CA SER A 213 0.44 18.74 5.28
C SER A 213 1.75 18.85 4.52
N GLY A 214 2.70 17.95 4.76
CA GLY A 214 4.04 18.05 4.17
C GLY A 214 4.58 16.70 3.72
N VAL A 215 5.23 16.71 2.56
CA VAL A 215 5.99 15.59 1.99
C VAL A 215 7.44 16.06 1.82
N GLY A 216 8.32 15.48 2.62
CA GLY A 216 9.76 15.75 2.53
C GLY A 216 10.41 14.96 1.41
N VAL A 217 11.29 15.61 0.65
CA VAL A 217 12.11 15.02 -0.42
C VAL A 217 13.57 15.16 -0.03
N ARG A 218 14.40 14.12 -0.17
CA ARG A 218 15.82 14.25 0.18
C ARG A 218 16.50 15.23 -0.75
N TYR A 219 17.34 16.09 -0.18
CA TYR A 219 18.18 16.97 -0.96
C TYR A 219 19.32 16.18 -1.62
N MET A 220 19.37 16.15 -2.95
CA MET A 220 20.44 15.51 -3.73
C MET A 220 21.12 16.52 -4.66
N PRO A 221 22.30 17.07 -4.31
CA PRO A 221 22.93 18.16 -5.06
C PRO A 221 23.55 17.75 -6.42
N VAL A 222 23.70 16.44 -6.71
CA VAL A 222 24.46 15.96 -7.88
C VAL A 222 23.76 14.84 -8.68
N GLN A 223 22.84 14.09 -8.06
CA GLN A 223 22.12 13.01 -8.72
C GLN A 223 20.62 13.22 -8.57
N TYR A 224 19.97 13.46 -9.71
CA TYR A 224 18.53 13.59 -9.79
C TYR A 224 17.89 12.21 -9.83
N ASP A 225 17.22 11.83 -8.74
CA ASP A 225 16.42 10.61 -8.68
C ASP A 225 14.97 10.93 -9.08
N VAL A 226 14.66 10.67 -10.36
CA VAL A 226 13.32 10.82 -10.93
C VAL A 226 12.29 10.00 -10.16
N GLU A 227 12.66 8.81 -9.68
CA GLU A 227 11.74 7.90 -9.00
C GLU A 227 11.41 8.41 -7.59
N GLU A 228 12.39 8.96 -6.86
CA GLU A 228 12.10 9.63 -5.58
C GLU A 228 11.20 10.85 -5.78
N ALA A 229 11.50 11.70 -6.77
CA ALA A 229 10.66 12.87 -7.08
C ALA A 229 9.23 12.46 -7.46
N ARG A 230 9.08 11.44 -8.30
CA ARG A 230 7.78 10.88 -8.72
C ARG A 230 7.03 10.27 -7.54
N ALA A 231 7.72 9.53 -6.66
CA ALA A 231 7.12 8.95 -5.47
C ALA A 231 6.62 10.03 -4.50
N ALA A 232 7.41 11.08 -4.27
CA ALA A 232 7.02 12.22 -3.44
C ALA A 232 5.82 12.98 -4.03
N LEU A 233 5.82 13.22 -5.34
CA LEU A 233 4.70 13.86 -6.03
C LEU A 233 3.42 13.01 -5.92
N LYS A 234 3.52 11.70 -6.14
CA LYS A 234 2.38 10.77 -5.98
C LYS A 234 1.86 10.73 -4.55
N LEU A 235 2.75 10.77 -3.56
CA LEU A 235 2.36 10.86 -2.15
C LEU A 235 1.60 12.16 -1.87
N ALA A 236 2.09 13.30 -2.39
CA ALA A 236 1.43 14.59 -2.25
C ALA A 236 0.05 14.63 -2.93
N MET A 237 -0.06 14.07 -4.13
CA MET A 237 -1.33 13.91 -4.85
C MET A 237 -2.31 13.00 -4.11
N GLY A 238 -1.81 12.07 -3.29
CA GLY A 238 -2.60 11.16 -2.46
C GLY A 238 -3.23 11.78 -1.21
N VAL A 239 -2.94 13.04 -0.88
CA VAL A 239 -3.54 13.73 0.27
C VAL A 239 -4.95 14.26 -0.03
N GLY A 240 -5.33 14.32 -1.31
CA GLY A 240 -6.71 14.65 -1.74
C GLY A 240 -6.99 16.13 -1.97
N THR A 241 -5.98 17.01 -1.81
CA THR A 241 -6.05 18.44 -2.16
C THR A 241 -5.43 18.72 -3.53
N LYS A 242 -5.83 19.83 -4.15
CA LYS A 242 -5.32 20.34 -5.43
C LYS A 242 -4.32 21.49 -5.29
N PHE A 243 -3.99 21.88 -4.06
CA PHE A 243 -3.06 22.97 -3.77
C PHE A 243 -1.70 22.37 -3.37
N LEU A 244 -0.68 22.58 -4.20
CA LEU A 244 0.69 22.14 -3.94
C LEU A 244 1.60 23.35 -3.70
N LEU A 245 2.34 23.30 -2.60
CA LEU A 245 3.25 24.35 -2.17
C LEU A 245 4.68 23.86 -2.28
N LEU A 246 5.47 24.47 -3.16
CA LEU A 246 6.82 24.00 -3.50
C LEU A 246 7.88 24.76 -2.71
N VAL A 247 8.64 24.07 -1.85
CA VAL A 247 9.72 24.66 -1.06
C VAL A 247 11.00 23.87 -1.27
N MET A 248 11.72 24.20 -2.34
CA MET A 248 12.92 23.48 -2.77
C MET A 248 13.92 24.47 -3.38
N THR A 249 15.18 24.04 -3.54
CA THR A 249 16.22 24.86 -4.16
C THR A 249 16.09 24.91 -5.68
N THR A 250 16.83 25.85 -6.30
CA THR A 250 16.90 26.05 -7.75
C THR A 250 17.25 24.77 -8.50
N ASP A 251 18.28 24.06 -8.03
CA ASP A 251 18.75 22.82 -8.66
C ASP A 251 17.69 21.71 -8.58
N GLN A 252 16.97 21.63 -7.46
CA GLN A 252 15.93 20.64 -7.25
C GLN A 252 14.69 20.94 -8.10
N SER A 253 14.23 22.19 -8.11
CA SER A 253 13.03 22.58 -8.86
C SER A 253 13.19 22.37 -10.37
N SER A 254 14.37 22.69 -10.91
CA SER A 254 14.65 22.51 -12.35
C SER A 254 14.48 21.06 -12.79
N SER A 255 14.73 20.11 -11.89
CA SER A 255 14.55 18.68 -12.17
C SER A 255 13.16 18.18 -11.81
N PHE A 256 12.49 18.78 -10.82
CA PHE A 256 11.17 18.37 -10.35
C PHE A 256 10.02 18.77 -11.31
N PHE A 257 10.11 19.94 -11.94
CA PHE A 257 9.08 20.42 -12.88
C PHE A 257 8.81 19.48 -14.07
N PRO A 258 9.82 18.88 -14.72
CA PRO A 258 9.61 17.82 -15.71
C PRO A 258 8.75 16.65 -15.19
N VAL A 259 8.93 16.21 -13.94
CA VAL A 259 8.08 15.15 -13.33
C VAL A 259 6.66 15.64 -13.15
N MET A 260 6.48 16.88 -12.70
CA MET A 260 5.15 17.48 -12.52
C MET A 260 4.41 17.58 -13.86
N ARG A 261 5.11 17.89 -14.95
CA ARG A 261 4.55 17.85 -16.31
C ARG A 261 4.11 16.43 -16.67
N ASP A 262 5.00 15.45 -16.51
CA ASP A 262 4.78 14.07 -16.93
C ASP A 262 3.68 13.37 -16.10
N GLU A 263 3.48 13.76 -14.85
CA GLU A 263 2.40 13.28 -13.96
C GLU A 263 1.12 14.12 -14.06
N GLY A 264 1.04 15.10 -14.98
CA GLY A 264 -0.17 15.85 -15.27
C GLY A 264 -0.56 16.87 -14.19
N VAL A 265 0.42 17.43 -13.48
CA VAL A 265 0.21 18.44 -12.43
C VAL A 265 0.29 19.87 -12.96
N LEU A 266 0.97 20.10 -14.09
CA LEU A 266 1.04 21.41 -14.75
C LEU A 266 -0.20 21.67 -15.61
N THR A 267 -1.38 21.58 -15.01
CA THR A 267 -2.69 21.77 -15.65
C THR A 267 -3.57 22.70 -14.80
N GLN A 268 -4.73 23.09 -15.35
CA GLN A 268 -5.76 23.87 -14.64
C GLN A 268 -6.42 23.16 -13.44
N ASP A 269 -6.11 21.87 -13.23
CA ASP A 269 -6.68 21.06 -12.13
C ASP A 269 -5.89 21.18 -10.83
N TRP A 270 -4.82 21.97 -10.84
CA TRP A 270 -3.91 22.17 -9.71
C TRP A 270 -3.58 23.64 -9.54
N GLN A 271 -3.44 24.11 -8.30
CA GLN A 271 -2.79 25.38 -8.01
C GLN A 271 -1.41 25.15 -7.42
N LEU A 272 -0.41 25.81 -7.99
CA LEU A 272 0.96 25.81 -7.51
C LEU A 272 1.33 27.17 -6.91
N LEU A 273 1.95 27.14 -5.73
CA LEU A 273 2.61 28.31 -5.14
C LEU A 273 3.99 27.90 -4.62
N ALA A 274 5.02 28.66 -4.96
CA ALA A 274 6.41 28.29 -4.69
C ALA A 274 7.17 29.29 -3.81
N SER A 275 8.23 28.81 -3.15
CA SER A 275 9.23 29.65 -2.47
C SER A 275 10.16 30.33 -3.48
N GLN A 276 10.84 31.41 -3.08
CA GLN A 276 11.79 32.19 -3.89
C GLN A 276 12.92 31.35 -4.50
N ALA A 277 13.29 30.25 -3.86
CA ALA A 277 14.38 29.39 -4.33
C ALA A 277 13.97 28.47 -5.51
N VAL A 278 12.70 28.44 -5.91
CA VAL A 278 12.23 27.64 -7.04
C VAL A 278 12.54 28.35 -8.36
N SER A 279 13.37 27.75 -9.20
CA SER A 279 13.56 28.24 -10.58
C SER A 279 12.51 27.64 -11.51
N VAL A 280 11.81 28.53 -12.22
CA VAL A 280 10.87 28.21 -13.29
C VAL A 280 11.54 27.92 -14.63
N ASP A 281 12.86 28.16 -14.72
CA ASP A 281 13.66 27.84 -15.90
C ASP A 281 14.55 26.64 -15.60
N ALA A 282 14.27 25.52 -16.25
CA ALA A 282 15.06 24.31 -16.16
C ALA A 282 16.03 24.30 -17.34
N GLY A 283 17.21 24.89 -17.15
CA GLY A 283 18.22 25.08 -18.20
C GLY A 283 18.28 23.90 -19.18
N GLY A 284 18.23 24.22 -20.48
CA GLY A 284 17.70 23.45 -21.62
C GLY A 284 18.16 22.00 -21.90
N THR A 285 18.70 21.28 -20.93
CA THR A 285 19.01 19.84 -20.99
C THR A 285 17.76 18.95 -20.88
N SER A 286 16.66 19.43 -20.31
CA SER A 286 15.40 18.67 -20.13
C SER A 286 14.31 19.02 -21.16
N GLY A 287 14.54 20.03 -22.01
CA GLY A 287 13.54 20.58 -22.93
C GLY A 287 12.36 21.27 -22.21
N PHE A 288 12.45 21.49 -20.90
CA PHE A 288 11.48 22.24 -20.11
C PHE A 288 11.88 23.71 -20.06
N THR A 289 10.92 24.60 -20.22
CA THR A 289 11.12 26.05 -20.28
C THR A 289 10.09 26.75 -19.40
N LYS A 290 10.32 28.04 -19.10
CA LYS A 290 9.32 28.86 -18.38
C LYS A 290 7.94 28.85 -19.04
N ASP A 291 7.86 28.65 -20.36
CA ASP A 291 6.62 28.64 -21.13
C ASP A 291 5.86 27.30 -21.00
N ASP A 292 6.44 26.29 -20.34
CA ASP A 292 5.73 25.06 -19.94
C ASP A 292 4.95 25.26 -18.61
N ILE A 293 5.26 26.30 -17.84
CA ILE A 293 4.59 26.60 -16.56
C ILE A 293 3.32 27.41 -16.80
N PRO A 294 2.12 26.91 -16.45
CA PRO A 294 0.87 27.57 -16.79
C PRO A 294 0.74 28.98 -16.21
N VAL A 295 -0.05 29.81 -16.90
CA VAL A 295 -0.53 31.09 -16.37
C VAL A 295 -1.22 30.81 -15.03
N GLY A 296 -0.93 31.61 -14.02
CA GLY A 296 -1.47 31.45 -12.68
C GLY A 296 -0.58 30.73 -11.68
N PHE A 297 0.57 30.20 -12.10
CA PHE A 297 1.63 29.80 -11.17
C PHE A 297 2.01 31.00 -10.27
N MET A 298 2.16 30.76 -8.98
CA MET A 298 2.51 31.81 -8.02
C MET A 298 3.84 31.52 -7.33
N GLN A 299 4.55 32.57 -6.91
CA GLN A 299 5.79 32.43 -6.17
C GLN A 299 6.00 33.62 -5.22
N PHE A 300 6.42 33.38 -3.99
CA PHE A 300 6.83 34.47 -3.10
C PHE A 300 8.31 34.79 -3.29
N TYR A 301 8.62 36.06 -3.60
CA TYR A 301 9.98 36.59 -3.65
C TYR A 301 10.20 37.68 -2.60
N PRO A 302 11.31 37.71 -1.87
CA PRO A 302 11.62 38.85 -1.03
C PRO A 302 11.76 40.10 -1.90
N VAL A 303 11.32 41.25 -1.39
CA VAL A 303 11.56 42.53 -2.07
C VAL A 303 13.08 42.78 -2.11
N SER A 304 13.66 42.68 -3.30
CA SER A 304 15.11 42.76 -3.54
C SER A 304 15.53 43.97 -4.38
N LYS A 305 14.57 44.63 -5.04
CA LYS A 305 14.80 45.82 -5.86
C LYS A 305 14.12 47.03 -5.22
N GLY A 306 14.85 47.73 -4.36
CA GLY A 306 14.40 48.94 -3.69
C GLY A 306 14.54 50.21 -4.54
N PRO A 307 14.21 51.38 -3.99
CA PRO A 307 14.28 52.66 -4.70
C PRO A 307 15.65 53.00 -5.28
N LYS A 308 16.73 52.51 -4.64
CA LYS A 308 18.13 52.74 -5.07
C LYS A 308 18.71 51.65 -5.98
N PHE A 309 17.91 50.64 -6.31
CA PHE A 309 18.33 49.57 -7.21
C PHE A 309 18.68 50.07 -8.64
N PRO A 310 17.96 51.03 -9.24
CA PRO A 310 18.31 51.54 -10.57
C PRO A 310 19.71 52.16 -10.66
N GLU A 311 20.20 52.79 -9.58
CA GLU A 311 21.56 53.32 -9.51
C GLU A 311 22.60 52.19 -9.42
N PHE A 312 22.28 51.13 -8.69
CA PHE A 312 23.11 49.92 -8.65
C PHE A 312 23.16 49.22 -10.01
N GLU A 313 22.03 49.11 -10.70
CA GLU A 313 21.95 48.55 -12.05
C GLU A 313 22.82 49.34 -13.04
N LYS A 314 22.80 50.69 -12.97
CA LYS A 314 23.69 51.54 -13.77
C LYS A 314 25.16 51.30 -13.48
N LEU A 315 25.53 51.14 -12.20
CA LEU A 315 26.91 50.79 -11.84
C LEU A 315 27.28 49.41 -12.39
N TRP A 316 26.41 48.41 -12.22
CA TRP A 316 26.63 47.05 -12.70
C TRP A 316 26.92 47.02 -14.20
N LEU A 317 26.09 47.69 -15.00
CA LEU A 317 26.23 47.78 -16.46
C LEU A 317 27.52 48.49 -16.92
N GLN A 318 28.21 49.21 -16.04
CA GLN A 318 29.46 49.93 -16.34
C GLN A 318 30.71 49.20 -15.85
N LEU A 319 30.56 48.11 -15.08
CA LEU A 319 31.67 47.29 -14.64
C LEU A 319 32.30 46.55 -15.82
N THR A 320 33.61 46.35 -15.75
CA THR A 320 34.35 45.53 -16.71
C THR A 320 34.97 44.32 -15.99
N ALA A 321 35.40 43.33 -16.77
CA ALA A 321 36.15 42.20 -16.22
C ALA A 321 37.43 42.66 -15.49
N ASP A 322 38.08 43.72 -15.97
CA ASP A 322 39.29 44.27 -15.35
C ASP A 322 39.00 44.88 -13.96
N ASP A 323 37.84 45.49 -13.76
CA ASP A 323 37.44 46.00 -12.44
C ASP A 323 37.32 44.90 -11.39
N VAL A 324 36.88 43.70 -11.80
CA VAL A 324 36.55 42.60 -10.89
C VAL A 324 37.68 41.60 -10.75
N ILE A 325 38.34 41.21 -11.84
CA ILE A 325 39.37 40.17 -11.88
C ILE A 325 40.69 40.63 -12.51
N GLY A 326 40.83 41.91 -12.86
CA GLY A 326 42.06 42.49 -13.40
C GLY A 326 43.25 42.36 -12.44
N MET A 327 44.44 42.74 -12.91
CA MET A 327 45.67 42.63 -12.10
C MET A 327 45.59 43.45 -10.80
N ASP A 328 45.03 44.66 -10.88
CA ASP A 328 44.85 45.55 -9.74
C ASP A 328 43.84 44.99 -8.74
N ALA A 329 42.72 44.43 -9.22
CA ALA A 329 41.73 43.77 -8.38
C ALA A 329 42.32 42.50 -7.71
N SER A 330 43.02 41.68 -8.49
CA SER A 330 43.69 40.46 -8.02
C SER A 330 44.70 40.74 -6.91
N SER A 331 45.50 41.80 -7.07
CA SER A 331 46.43 42.28 -6.03
C SER A 331 45.69 42.85 -4.82
N ARG A 332 44.67 43.68 -5.04
CA ARG A 332 43.87 44.30 -3.97
C ARG A 332 43.17 43.28 -3.09
N TYR A 333 42.62 42.22 -3.65
CA TYR A 333 41.86 41.22 -2.91
C TYR A 333 42.63 39.91 -2.64
N ASN A 334 43.89 39.80 -3.09
CA ASN A 334 44.74 38.60 -3.01
C ASN A 334 44.02 37.34 -3.50
N PHE A 335 43.45 37.40 -4.70
CA PHE A 335 42.75 36.25 -5.22
C PHE A 335 43.68 35.03 -5.45
N ASP A 336 45.00 35.25 -5.55
CA ASP A 336 46.02 34.20 -5.57
C ASP A 336 46.06 33.34 -4.28
N LYS A 337 45.51 33.85 -3.18
CA LYS A 337 45.40 33.16 -1.88
C LYS A 337 44.08 32.41 -1.69
N LEU A 338 43.16 32.47 -2.66
CA LEU A 338 41.94 31.67 -2.60
C LEU A 338 42.30 30.18 -2.63
N LYS A 339 41.67 29.39 -1.75
CA LYS A 339 41.89 27.92 -1.65
C LYS A 339 41.43 27.16 -2.89
N VAL A 340 40.68 27.81 -3.77
CA VAL A 340 40.39 27.35 -5.12
C VAL A 340 41.36 28.08 -6.04
N SER A 341 42.18 27.34 -6.78
CA SER A 341 43.04 27.96 -7.80
C SER A 341 42.14 28.76 -8.74
N LEU A 342 42.43 30.06 -8.90
CA LEU A 342 41.86 30.91 -9.95
C LEU A 342 42.25 30.45 -11.35
N ASP A 343 42.60 29.17 -11.54
CA ASP A 343 42.91 28.59 -12.82
C ASP A 343 41.61 28.53 -13.64
N SER A 344 41.27 29.70 -14.16
CA SER A 344 40.93 29.98 -15.50
C SER A 344 39.62 29.30 -15.94
N MET A 345 39.41 27.99 -15.96
CA MET A 345 38.09 27.43 -16.34
C MET A 345 36.90 27.77 -15.42
N ARG A 346 37.08 28.15 -14.15
CA ARG A 346 35.96 28.47 -13.22
C ARG A 346 35.67 29.97 -13.07
N VAL A 347 36.70 30.82 -13.09
CA VAL A 347 36.58 32.28 -12.99
C VAL A 347 36.57 32.97 -14.38
N ARG A 348 37.02 32.32 -15.48
CA ARG A 348 36.99 32.85 -16.88
C ARG A 348 35.58 33.23 -17.41
N LYS A 349 34.51 33.06 -16.64
CA LYS A 349 33.17 33.53 -17.05
C LYS A 349 32.87 34.98 -16.67
N VAL A 350 33.74 35.64 -15.89
CA VAL A 350 33.63 37.10 -15.70
C VAL A 350 34.35 37.77 -16.86
N ASP A 351 33.63 38.02 -17.94
CA ASP A 351 34.05 38.84 -19.07
C ASP A 351 33.15 40.07 -19.19
N ASP A 352 33.42 41.00 -20.09
CA ASP A 352 32.61 42.22 -20.22
C ASP A 352 31.15 41.91 -20.63
N SER A 353 30.88 40.76 -21.25
CA SER A 353 29.51 40.37 -21.62
C SER A 353 28.67 40.00 -20.38
N PHE A 354 29.32 39.53 -19.31
CA PHE A 354 28.70 39.25 -18.01
C PHE A 354 27.91 40.46 -17.46
N PHE A 355 28.44 41.67 -17.65
CA PHE A 355 27.83 42.89 -17.13
C PHE A 355 26.77 43.47 -18.06
N SER A 356 26.75 43.08 -19.33
CA SER A 356 25.76 43.59 -20.30
C SER A 356 24.36 42.99 -20.16
N ASN A 357 24.21 41.92 -19.35
CA ASN A 357 22.93 41.27 -19.08
C ASN A 357 22.61 41.28 -17.57
N THR A 358 21.66 42.11 -17.15
CA THR A 358 21.24 42.21 -15.74
C THR A 358 20.39 41.02 -15.27
N ASP A 359 19.91 40.16 -16.19
CA ASP A 359 19.25 38.90 -15.83
C ASP A 359 20.23 37.88 -15.23
N LEU A 360 21.55 38.11 -15.35
CA LEU A 360 22.56 37.31 -14.67
C LEU A 360 22.68 37.65 -13.19
N MET A 361 22.15 38.79 -12.73
CA MET A 361 22.19 39.17 -11.32
C MET A 361 21.32 38.22 -10.49
N MET A 362 21.87 37.71 -9.40
CA MET A 362 21.15 36.86 -8.47
C MET A 362 20.25 37.68 -7.54
N LEU A 363 19.17 37.06 -7.07
CA LEU A 363 18.22 37.66 -6.12
C LEU A 363 18.92 38.17 -4.85
N GLU A 364 19.98 37.50 -4.45
CA GLU A 364 20.75 37.72 -3.22
C GLU A 364 21.74 38.89 -3.32
N ASP A 365 22.11 39.32 -4.53
CA ASP A 365 23.14 40.34 -4.75
C ASP A 365 22.80 41.69 -4.08
N PRO A 366 21.56 42.22 -4.19
CA PRO A 366 21.18 43.45 -3.49
C PRO A 366 21.34 43.37 -1.98
N PHE A 367 21.06 42.20 -1.40
CA PHE A 367 21.19 41.98 0.04
C PHE A 367 22.64 41.91 0.48
N LEU A 368 23.56 41.46 -0.37
CA LEU A 368 25.01 41.46 -0.10
C LEU A 368 25.56 42.88 -0.06
N PHE A 369 25.21 43.69 -1.05
CA PHE A 369 25.63 45.08 -1.11
C PHE A 369 25.18 45.84 0.14
N ASP A 370 23.92 45.67 0.52
CA ASP A 370 23.37 46.28 1.73
C ASP A 370 23.99 45.71 3.01
N ALA A 371 24.29 44.40 3.06
CA ALA A 371 24.98 43.79 4.20
C ALA A 371 26.35 44.43 4.43
N ALA A 372 27.12 44.69 3.38
CA ALA A 372 28.41 45.35 3.49
C ALA A 372 28.26 46.81 3.95
N TYR A 373 27.28 47.54 3.43
CA TYR A 373 26.99 48.90 3.86
C TYR A 373 26.53 49.01 5.32
N THR A 374 25.91 47.97 5.89
CA THR A 374 25.57 47.98 7.33
C THR A 374 26.82 48.17 8.20
N PHE A 375 27.96 47.56 7.83
CA PHE A 375 29.22 47.75 8.55
C PHE A 375 29.78 49.15 8.36
N VAL A 376 29.78 49.67 7.13
CA VAL A 376 30.26 51.03 6.83
C VAL A 376 29.52 52.06 7.66
N LEU A 377 28.19 52.00 7.67
CA LEU A 377 27.35 52.95 8.40
C LEU A 377 27.54 52.84 9.93
N ALA A 378 27.59 51.61 10.46
CA ALA A 378 27.80 51.40 11.90
C ALA A 378 29.17 51.91 12.37
N VAL A 379 30.24 51.62 11.63
CA VAL A 379 31.59 52.11 11.95
C VAL A 379 31.65 53.62 11.81
N ASN A 380 31.05 54.20 10.78
CA ASN A 380 31.03 55.65 10.56
C ASN A 380 30.38 56.37 11.74
N GLU A 381 29.24 55.88 12.20
CA GLU A 381 28.51 56.48 13.31
C GLU A 381 29.29 56.35 14.63
N LEU A 382 29.91 55.19 14.91
CA LEU A 382 30.77 55.02 16.09
C LEU A 382 31.99 55.95 16.08
N LEU A 383 32.61 56.15 14.92
CA LEU A 383 33.72 57.11 14.77
C LEU A 383 33.24 58.54 15.04
N ASN A 384 32.08 58.92 14.51
CA ASN A 384 31.47 60.23 14.75
C ASN A 384 31.04 60.43 16.22
N GLU A 385 30.73 59.35 16.95
CA GLU A 385 30.54 59.35 18.41
C GLU A 385 31.86 59.47 19.21
N GLY A 386 33.00 59.60 18.53
CA GLY A 386 34.31 59.80 19.14
C GLY A 386 35.04 58.50 19.51
N LYS A 387 34.58 57.33 19.04
CA LYS A 387 35.34 56.08 19.20
C LYS A 387 36.52 56.08 18.22
N SER A 388 37.67 55.56 18.65
CA SER A 388 38.74 55.21 17.70
C SER A 388 38.52 53.82 17.10
N LEU A 389 39.14 53.51 15.96
CA LEU A 389 39.05 52.18 15.33
C LEU A 389 39.44 51.05 16.30
N ALA A 390 40.48 51.25 17.11
CA ALA A 390 40.89 50.32 18.15
C ALA A 390 39.82 50.06 19.24
N GLN A 391 38.88 50.99 19.45
CA GLN A 391 37.78 50.85 20.41
C GLN A 391 36.55 50.16 19.81
N ILE A 392 36.46 50.05 18.48
CA ILE A 392 35.36 49.39 17.77
C ILE A 392 35.63 47.88 17.74
N ASN A 393 35.49 47.26 18.90
CA ASN A 393 35.55 45.80 19.01
C ASN A 393 34.19 45.16 18.66
N GLY A 394 34.19 43.85 18.48
CA GLY A 394 33.01 43.11 18.04
C GLY A 394 31.72 43.33 18.82
N PRO A 395 31.70 43.27 20.17
CA PRO A 395 30.51 43.61 20.95
C PRO A 395 29.97 45.03 20.69
N VAL A 396 30.86 46.03 20.60
CA VAL A 396 30.48 47.43 20.33
C VAL A 396 29.90 47.56 18.92
N LEU A 397 30.55 46.94 17.94
CA LEU A 397 30.09 46.92 16.56
C LEU A 397 28.73 46.21 16.41
N LEU A 398 28.56 45.06 17.05
CA LEU A 398 27.30 44.31 17.06
C LEU A 398 26.15 45.14 17.62
N ALA A 399 26.37 45.84 18.73
CA ALA A 399 25.35 46.69 19.34
C ALA A 399 24.90 47.79 18.37
N LYS A 400 25.84 48.38 17.62
CA LYS A 400 25.54 49.41 16.62
C LYS A 400 24.86 48.86 15.37
N LEU A 401 25.31 47.71 14.87
CA LEU A 401 24.70 47.04 13.72
C LEU A 401 23.20 46.77 13.95
N LYS A 402 22.81 46.37 15.16
CA LYS A 402 21.40 46.11 15.50
C LYS A 402 20.51 47.35 15.43
N THR A 403 21.07 48.55 15.58
CA THR A 403 20.32 49.81 15.55
C THR A 403 20.35 50.50 14.18
N ASN A 404 21.12 49.97 13.22
CA ASN A 404 21.19 50.53 11.88
C ASN A 404 19.81 50.55 11.20
N SER A 405 19.50 51.66 10.54
CA SER A 405 18.33 51.81 9.69
C SER A 405 18.65 52.73 8.51
N PHE A 406 18.57 52.22 7.29
CA PHE A 406 18.80 53.00 6.08
C PHE A 406 18.04 52.45 4.87
N GLU A 407 17.82 53.30 3.86
CA GLU A 407 17.31 52.86 2.56
C GLU A 407 18.48 52.35 1.72
N GLY A 408 18.53 51.03 1.54
CA GLY A 408 19.51 50.31 0.73
C GLY A 408 19.00 50.01 -0.68
N ILE A 409 19.80 49.28 -1.45
CA ILE A 409 19.43 48.90 -2.82
C ILE A 409 18.41 47.75 -2.84
N SER A 410 18.33 46.97 -1.77
CA SER A 410 17.27 45.98 -1.55
C SER A 410 16.07 46.55 -0.79
N GLY A 411 15.96 47.87 -0.66
CA GLY A 411 14.90 48.57 0.07
C GLY A 411 15.29 48.91 1.51
N GLN A 412 14.32 49.09 2.41
CA GLN A 412 14.61 49.47 3.79
C GLN A 412 15.36 48.35 4.53
N VAL A 413 16.51 48.68 5.11
CA VAL A 413 17.35 47.77 5.89
C VAL A 413 17.28 48.16 7.35
N ASN A 414 16.81 47.24 8.19
CA ASN A 414 16.76 47.33 9.65
C ASN A 414 16.78 45.92 10.24
N PHE A 415 17.03 45.79 11.54
CA PHE A 415 17.08 44.48 12.21
C PHE A 415 16.14 44.45 13.41
N ASN A 416 15.54 43.29 13.65
CA ASN A 416 14.80 43.03 14.88
C ASN A 416 15.75 42.60 16.03
N ALA A 417 15.19 42.26 17.20
CA ALA A 417 15.96 41.80 18.35
C ALA A 417 16.82 40.55 18.04
N ASP A 418 16.33 39.69 17.15
CA ASP A 418 16.97 38.48 16.65
C ASP A 418 17.92 38.76 15.47
N GLY A 419 18.30 40.01 15.21
CA GLY A 419 19.23 40.35 14.13
C GLY A 419 18.71 39.99 12.73
N ASP A 420 17.42 39.74 12.59
CA ASP A 420 16.76 39.42 11.34
C ASP A 420 16.19 40.68 10.70
N ARG A 421 16.27 40.77 9.37
CA ARG A 421 15.64 41.87 8.67
C ARG A 421 14.12 41.80 8.72
N LEU A 422 13.49 42.95 8.99
CA LEU A 422 12.06 43.14 8.76
C LEU A 422 11.86 43.43 7.27
N ALA A 423 11.17 42.55 6.55
CA ALA A 423 10.99 42.71 5.11
C ALA A 423 9.65 42.18 4.62
N SER A 424 9.29 42.65 3.44
CA SER A 424 8.08 42.24 2.72
C SER A 424 8.43 41.26 1.60
N TYR A 425 7.44 40.47 1.18
CA TYR A 425 7.57 39.53 0.07
C TYR A 425 6.59 39.92 -1.04
N ASN A 426 7.05 39.99 -2.28
CA ASN A 426 6.19 40.08 -3.45
C ASN A 426 5.56 38.73 -3.75
N LEU A 427 4.25 38.71 -3.99
CA LEU A 427 3.57 37.62 -4.66
C LEU A 427 3.74 37.81 -6.16
N ILE A 428 4.61 37.00 -6.75
CA ILE A 428 4.82 36.92 -8.18
C ILE A 428 3.80 35.95 -8.77
N ASN A 429 3.22 36.31 -9.92
CA ASN A 429 2.23 35.52 -10.62
C ASN A 429 2.63 35.39 -12.09
N MET A 430 2.50 34.19 -12.65
CA MET A 430 2.75 33.94 -14.07
C MET A 430 1.56 34.48 -14.89
N GLN A 431 1.81 35.51 -15.70
CA GLN A 431 0.78 36.20 -16.49
C GLN A 431 1.07 36.11 -18.00
N PRO A 432 0.06 36.27 -18.87
CA PRO A 432 0.27 36.40 -20.31
C PRO A 432 1.12 37.63 -20.65
N ALA A 433 2.14 37.47 -21.50
CA ALA A 433 2.98 38.59 -21.94
C ALA A 433 2.36 39.34 -23.13
N PRO A 434 2.50 40.68 -23.24
CA PRO A 434 1.93 41.48 -24.34
C PRO A 434 2.38 41.09 -25.76
N GLY A 435 3.53 40.41 -25.89
CA GLY A 435 4.09 39.94 -27.17
C GLY A 435 3.87 38.45 -27.46
N GLY A 436 3.03 37.77 -26.68
CA GLY A 436 2.94 36.30 -26.66
C GLY A 436 3.95 35.67 -25.70
N GLY A 437 3.66 34.45 -25.23
CA GLY A 437 4.41 33.78 -24.17
C GLY A 437 3.97 34.21 -22.76
N ARG A 438 4.80 33.91 -21.76
CA ARG A 438 4.49 34.16 -20.33
C ARG A 438 5.57 34.99 -19.63
N ALA A 439 5.13 35.76 -18.64
CA ALA A 439 5.99 36.60 -17.82
C ALA A 439 5.63 36.49 -16.34
N LEU A 440 6.66 36.48 -15.49
CA LEU A 440 6.50 36.61 -14.05
C LEU A 440 6.29 38.09 -13.70
N VAL A 441 5.16 38.40 -13.09
CA VAL A 441 4.75 39.78 -12.77
C VAL A 441 4.42 39.86 -11.28
N VAL A 442 4.80 40.97 -10.63
CA VAL A 442 4.38 41.26 -9.25
C VAL A 442 2.86 41.48 -9.25
N ALA A 443 2.12 40.56 -8.63
CA ALA A 443 0.66 40.66 -8.50
C ALA A 443 0.24 41.20 -7.12
N GLY A 444 1.10 41.08 -6.12
CA GLY A 444 0.82 41.60 -4.79
C GLY A 444 2.05 41.63 -3.90
N MET A 445 1.84 42.05 -2.65
CA MET A 445 2.86 42.16 -1.63
C MET A 445 2.31 41.68 -0.28
N PHE A 446 3.07 40.82 0.40
CA PHE A 446 2.90 40.48 1.79
C PHE A 446 3.79 41.39 2.64
N ASP A 447 3.19 42.18 3.52
CA ASP A 447 3.88 43.02 4.49
C ASP A 447 4.03 42.28 5.82
N SER A 448 5.27 42.09 6.28
CA SER A 448 5.55 41.38 7.53
C SER A 448 5.16 42.17 8.78
N ALA A 449 5.07 43.50 8.71
CA ALA A 449 4.68 44.34 9.83
C ALA A 449 3.17 44.25 10.09
N THR A 450 2.36 44.38 9.04
CA THR A 450 0.89 44.27 9.14
C THR A 450 0.40 42.83 9.06
N LYS A 451 1.22 41.90 8.56
CA LYS A 451 0.88 40.50 8.25
C LYS A 451 -0.26 40.38 7.23
N LEU A 452 -0.39 41.35 6.34
CA LEU A 452 -1.44 41.39 5.32
C LEU A 452 -0.85 41.17 3.92
N LEU A 453 -1.68 40.57 3.06
CA LEU A 453 -1.43 40.42 1.63
C LEU A 453 -2.28 41.45 0.89
N SER A 454 -1.66 42.31 0.09
CA SER A 454 -2.29 43.32 -0.76
C SER A 454 -1.96 43.07 -2.23
N PHE A 455 -2.82 43.52 -3.16
CA PHE A 455 -2.65 43.30 -4.59
C PHE A 455 -2.40 44.61 -5.34
N VAL A 456 -1.69 44.51 -6.47
CA VAL A 456 -1.41 45.66 -7.34
C VAL A 456 -2.72 46.08 -8.01
N ASP A 457 -3.05 47.37 -7.95
CA ASP A 457 -4.29 47.97 -8.49
C ASP A 457 -5.59 47.30 -7.97
N ASP A 458 -5.54 46.64 -6.81
CA ASP A 458 -6.62 45.82 -6.25
C ASP A 458 -7.09 44.67 -7.18
N ASP A 459 -6.29 44.31 -8.19
CA ASP A 459 -6.59 43.23 -9.12
C ASP A 459 -6.20 41.86 -8.54
N PRO A 460 -7.13 40.87 -8.52
CA PRO A 460 -6.79 39.52 -8.09
C PRO A 460 -5.78 38.86 -9.03
N PRO A 461 -4.93 37.93 -8.52
CA PRO A 461 -3.96 37.23 -9.35
C PRO A 461 -4.65 36.25 -10.30
N TYR A 462 -3.94 35.85 -11.37
CA TYR A 462 -4.34 34.71 -12.17
C TYR A 462 -4.19 33.41 -11.37
N TRP A 463 -5.13 32.50 -11.55
CA TRP A 463 -5.05 31.11 -11.12
C TRP A 463 -4.69 30.22 -12.30
N MET A 464 -4.30 28.97 -12.01
CA MET A 464 -3.80 28.01 -13.01
C MET A 464 -4.79 27.63 -14.12
N ASP A 465 -6.05 28.05 -14.00
CA ASP A 465 -7.06 27.99 -15.06
C ASP A 465 -6.94 29.11 -16.10
N GLY A 466 -5.98 30.03 -15.92
CA GLY A 466 -5.72 31.14 -16.81
C GLY A 466 -6.64 32.35 -16.59
N LEU A 467 -7.45 32.36 -15.53
CA LEU A 467 -8.37 33.44 -15.19
C LEU A 467 -8.00 34.10 -13.84
N ARG A 468 -8.45 35.34 -13.64
CA ARG A 468 -8.28 36.05 -12.36
C ARG A 468 -9.44 35.74 -11.42
N HIS A 469 -9.14 35.43 -10.17
CA HIS A 469 -10.16 35.15 -9.15
C HIS A 469 -9.76 35.68 -7.77
N ASP A 470 -10.74 36.23 -7.04
CA ASP A 470 -10.60 36.65 -5.64
C ASP A 470 -10.56 35.47 -4.66
N SER A 471 -10.97 34.28 -5.13
CA SER A 471 -10.98 33.03 -4.37
C SER A 471 -10.56 31.86 -5.27
N PRO A 472 -10.15 30.72 -4.72
CA PRO A 472 -9.76 29.57 -5.50
C PRO A 472 -10.91 29.12 -6.43
N PRO A 473 -10.62 28.81 -7.71
CA PRO A 473 -11.58 28.23 -8.64
C PRO A 473 -12.36 27.06 -8.04
N ASP A 474 -13.64 26.95 -8.37
CA ASP A 474 -14.55 25.96 -7.79
C ASP A 474 -14.06 24.51 -7.98
N ASN A 475 -13.41 24.20 -9.11
CA ASN A 475 -12.83 22.88 -9.37
C ASN A 475 -11.70 22.51 -8.40
N LEU A 476 -10.95 23.48 -7.88
CA LEU A 476 -9.81 23.26 -6.98
C LEU A 476 -10.21 23.05 -5.52
N VAL A 477 -11.37 23.57 -5.11
CA VAL A 477 -11.91 23.41 -3.75
C VAL A 477 -12.75 22.13 -3.58
N THR A 478 -12.91 21.35 -4.64
CA THR A 478 -13.52 20.03 -4.56
C THR A 478 -12.49 18.97 -4.19
N CYS A 479 -12.91 17.99 -3.39
CA CYS A 479 -12.07 16.84 -3.13
C CYS A 479 -11.97 15.97 -4.38
N ALA A 480 -10.75 15.48 -4.63
CA ALA A 480 -10.51 14.52 -5.70
C ALA A 480 -11.38 13.26 -5.54
N GLU A 481 -11.61 12.55 -6.64
CA GLU A 481 -12.30 11.27 -6.63
C GLU A 481 -11.66 10.32 -5.60
N GLY A 482 -12.50 9.62 -4.84
CA GLY A 482 -12.08 8.78 -3.72
C GLY A 482 -11.93 9.50 -2.39
N PHE A 483 -12.10 10.82 -2.34
CA PHE A 483 -12.01 11.62 -1.12
C PHE A 483 -13.35 12.29 -0.78
N THR A 484 -13.54 12.58 0.51
CA THR A 484 -14.70 13.28 1.08
C THR A 484 -14.23 14.48 1.90
N THR A 485 -15.04 15.54 1.92
CA THR A 485 -14.80 16.69 2.79
C THR A 485 -15.16 16.36 4.24
N GLU A 486 -14.22 16.47 5.16
CA GLU A 486 -14.49 16.35 6.59
C GLU A 486 -15.31 17.55 7.09
N VAL A 487 -16.38 17.25 7.83
CA VAL A 487 -17.30 18.24 8.39
C VAL A 487 -16.55 19.13 9.41
N GLY A 488 -16.54 20.44 9.17
CA GLY A 488 -15.91 21.44 10.04
C GLY A 488 -14.47 21.79 9.69
N THR A 489 -13.71 20.90 9.04
CA THR A 489 -12.32 21.16 8.63
C THR A 489 -12.21 21.48 7.12
N GLY A 490 -13.05 20.89 6.27
CA GLY A 490 -12.92 21.05 4.82
C GLY A 490 -11.71 20.31 4.22
N MET A 491 -11.04 19.45 5.01
CA MET A 491 -10.01 18.56 4.51
C MET A 491 -10.60 17.43 3.68
N CYS A 492 -9.88 17.02 2.65
CA CYS A 492 -10.19 15.83 1.89
C CYS A 492 -9.61 14.59 2.59
N LYS A 493 -10.48 13.71 3.09
CA LYS A 493 -10.10 12.41 3.65
C LYS A 493 -10.41 11.30 2.65
N PRO A 494 -9.52 10.31 2.48
CA PRO A 494 -9.80 9.18 1.61
C PRO A 494 -10.99 8.40 2.16
N CYS A 495 -11.88 7.96 1.28
CA CYS A 495 -12.97 7.07 1.68
C CYS A 495 -12.39 5.75 2.21
N PRO A 496 -12.89 5.22 3.35
CA PRO A 496 -12.43 3.95 3.88
C PRO A 496 -12.75 2.80 2.92
N ALA A 497 -12.07 1.66 3.08
CA ALA A 497 -12.37 0.45 2.31
C ALA A 497 -13.87 0.11 2.42
N GLY A 498 -14.46 -0.33 1.32
CA GLY A 498 -15.91 -0.52 1.18
C GLY A 498 -16.71 0.74 0.83
N TYR A 499 -16.09 1.92 0.79
CA TYR A 499 -16.74 3.16 0.40
C TYR A 499 -16.01 3.83 -0.77
N TYR A 500 -16.76 4.58 -1.57
CA TYR A 500 -16.25 5.33 -2.71
C TYR A 500 -16.81 6.76 -2.75
N SER A 501 -16.15 7.62 -3.49
CA SER A 501 -16.63 8.97 -3.79
C SER A 501 -16.29 9.31 -5.24
N PRO A 502 -17.26 9.75 -6.07
CA PRO A 502 -16.97 10.23 -7.41
C PRO A 502 -16.30 11.62 -7.43
N GLY A 503 -15.95 12.19 -6.26
CA GLY A 503 -15.38 13.53 -6.14
C GLY A 503 -16.44 14.64 -6.25
N GLY A 504 -16.08 15.85 -5.81
CA GLY A 504 -16.96 17.02 -5.86
C GLY A 504 -17.11 17.78 -4.53
N ARG A 505 -17.81 18.91 -4.57
CA ARG A 505 -17.99 19.81 -3.41
C ARG A 505 -18.94 19.19 -2.39
N GLY A 506 -18.51 19.06 -1.14
CA GLY A 506 -19.37 18.59 -0.03
C GLY A 506 -19.79 17.11 -0.13
N GLN A 507 -19.12 16.31 -0.95
CA GLN A 507 -19.47 14.91 -1.17
C GLN A 507 -19.08 14.04 0.02
N GLN A 508 -20.02 13.21 0.48
CA GLN A 508 -19.81 12.19 1.50
C GLN A 508 -19.47 10.84 0.85
N CYS A 509 -18.66 10.03 1.52
CA CYS A 509 -18.36 8.68 1.05
C CYS A 509 -19.63 7.84 0.96
N SER A 510 -19.90 7.31 -0.23
CA SER A 510 -21.02 6.40 -0.49
C SER A 510 -20.56 4.96 -0.31
N PRO A 511 -21.34 4.10 0.37
CA PRO A 511 -20.95 2.70 0.53
C PRO A 511 -21.09 1.94 -0.79
N CYS A 512 -20.24 0.94 -1.00
CA CYS A 512 -20.41 -0.02 -2.09
C CYS A 512 -21.69 -0.80 -1.91
N LEU A 513 -22.53 -0.85 -2.95
CA LEU A 513 -23.75 -1.65 -2.94
C LEU A 513 -23.41 -3.14 -2.93
N ARG A 514 -24.38 -3.97 -2.56
CA ARG A 514 -24.24 -5.44 -2.58
C ARG A 514 -23.79 -5.92 -3.96
N GLY A 515 -22.95 -6.95 -3.98
CA GLY A 515 -22.28 -7.43 -5.18
C GLY A 515 -21.06 -6.61 -5.62
N SER A 516 -20.77 -5.47 -4.99
CA SER A 516 -19.60 -4.65 -5.26
C SER A 516 -18.73 -4.45 -4.02
N PHE A 517 -17.45 -4.18 -4.22
CA PHE A 517 -16.50 -3.97 -3.13
C PHE A 517 -15.43 -2.96 -3.50
N THR A 518 -14.70 -2.47 -2.49
CA THR A 518 -13.37 -1.91 -2.71
C THR A 518 -12.44 -2.19 -1.54
N ALA A 519 -11.26 -2.73 -1.85
CA ALA A 519 -10.26 -3.11 -0.85
C ALA A 519 -9.42 -1.93 -0.36
N SER A 520 -9.27 -0.89 -1.18
CA SER A 520 -8.36 0.22 -0.92
C SER A 520 -9.09 1.46 -0.42
N SER A 521 -8.48 2.16 0.53
CA SER A 521 -8.91 3.52 0.88
C SER A 521 -8.69 4.47 -0.31
N GLY A 522 -9.57 5.46 -0.47
CA GLY A 522 -9.44 6.44 -1.56
C GLY A 522 -10.02 5.98 -2.90
N SER A 523 -11.01 5.08 -2.87
CA SER A 523 -11.55 4.47 -4.09
C SER A 523 -12.55 5.35 -4.82
N ARG A 524 -12.38 5.47 -6.13
CA ARG A 524 -13.20 6.33 -7.01
C ARG A 524 -14.53 5.68 -7.40
N ASN A 525 -14.56 4.35 -7.46
CA ASN A 525 -15.71 3.53 -7.78
C ASN A 525 -15.59 2.19 -7.04
N CYS A 526 -16.72 1.52 -6.81
CA CYS A 526 -16.76 0.14 -6.38
C CYS A 526 -16.55 -0.80 -7.57
N THR A 527 -15.80 -1.86 -7.34
CA THR A 527 -15.57 -2.91 -8.33
C THR A 527 -16.58 -4.03 -8.11
N LEU A 528 -17.19 -4.56 -9.16
CA LEU A 528 -18.08 -5.72 -9.04
C LEU A 528 -17.28 -6.95 -8.63
N CYS A 529 -17.85 -7.79 -7.76
CA CYS A 529 -17.29 -9.10 -7.47
C CYS A 529 -17.22 -9.93 -8.75
N ALA A 530 -16.07 -10.56 -9.01
CA ALA A 530 -15.89 -11.43 -10.17
C ALA A 530 -16.79 -12.67 -10.07
N GLN A 531 -17.03 -13.34 -11.19
CA GLN A 531 -17.71 -14.64 -11.21
C GLN A 531 -17.08 -15.61 -10.20
N GLY A 532 -17.91 -16.39 -9.52
CA GLY A 532 -17.51 -17.26 -8.41
C GLY A 532 -17.28 -16.56 -7.07
N SER A 533 -17.50 -15.25 -6.97
CA SER A 533 -17.42 -14.48 -5.74
C SER A 533 -18.65 -13.59 -5.53
N TYR A 534 -18.89 -13.17 -4.29
CA TYR A 534 -20.06 -12.40 -3.88
C TYR A 534 -19.74 -11.39 -2.79
N ALA A 535 -20.56 -10.35 -2.67
CA ALA A 535 -20.50 -9.38 -1.58
C ALA A 535 -21.90 -9.18 -0.98
N PRO A 536 -22.19 -9.75 0.20
CA PRO A 536 -23.54 -9.74 0.77
C PRO A 536 -23.90 -8.43 1.48
N GLU A 537 -22.89 -7.67 1.91
CA GLU A 537 -23.08 -6.47 2.73
C GLU A 537 -22.85 -5.19 1.93
N VAL A 538 -23.63 -4.15 2.27
CA VAL A 538 -23.38 -2.79 1.82
C VAL A 538 -22.12 -2.29 2.54
N GLY A 539 -21.16 -1.73 1.80
CA GLY A 539 -19.88 -1.32 2.36
C GLY A 539 -18.82 -2.44 2.39
N SER A 540 -18.96 -3.49 1.57
CA SER A 540 -18.01 -4.61 1.56
C SER A 540 -16.60 -4.18 1.11
N SER A 541 -15.57 -4.52 1.89
CA SER A 541 -14.17 -4.26 1.54
C SER A 541 -13.50 -5.38 0.74
N SER A 542 -14.17 -6.53 0.59
CA SER A 542 -13.67 -7.71 -0.13
C SER A 542 -14.83 -8.56 -0.62
N CYS A 543 -14.64 -9.30 -1.72
CA CYS A 543 -15.57 -10.34 -2.14
C CYS A 543 -15.28 -11.66 -1.44
N GLY A 544 -16.31 -12.31 -0.91
CA GLY A 544 -16.24 -13.69 -0.46
C GLY A 544 -16.29 -14.66 -1.64
N LEU A 545 -15.52 -15.75 -1.58
CA LEU A 545 -15.63 -16.81 -2.58
C LEU A 545 -16.87 -17.67 -2.30
N CYS A 546 -17.55 -18.12 -3.35
CA CYS A 546 -18.57 -19.15 -3.22
C CYS A 546 -17.92 -20.43 -2.71
N VAL A 547 -18.42 -20.97 -1.60
CA VAL A 547 -17.93 -22.24 -1.05
C VAL A 547 -18.33 -23.42 -1.94
N ALA A 548 -17.70 -24.58 -1.74
CA ALA A 548 -18.07 -25.80 -2.48
C ALA A 548 -19.59 -26.08 -2.37
N GLY A 549 -20.18 -26.56 -3.45
CA GLY A 549 -21.65 -26.69 -3.61
C GLY A 549 -22.38 -25.42 -4.07
N PHE A 550 -21.71 -24.26 -4.10
CA PHE A 550 -22.29 -22.98 -4.50
C PHE A 550 -21.49 -22.33 -5.64
N PHE A 551 -22.17 -21.57 -6.49
CA PHE A 551 -21.57 -20.88 -7.62
C PHE A 551 -22.13 -19.46 -7.79
N ALA A 552 -21.38 -18.59 -8.46
CA ALA A 552 -21.84 -17.29 -8.91
C ALA A 552 -21.54 -17.12 -10.40
N GLU A 553 -22.59 -17.18 -11.23
CA GLU A 553 -22.48 -17.18 -12.69
C GLU A 553 -22.12 -15.83 -13.31
N ALA A 554 -22.47 -14.74 -12.64
CA ALA A 554 -22.29 -13.39 -13.16
C ALA A 554 -21.46 -12.54 -12.19
N PRO A 555 -20.71 -11.54 -12.70
CA PRO A 555 -20.12 -10.52 -11.84
C PRO A 555 -21.21 -9.75 -11.08
N GLY A 556 -20.90 -9.30 -9.87
CA GLY A 556 -21.82 -8.44 -9.11
C GLY A 556 -22.89 -9.18 -8.30
N GLN A 557 -22.74 -10.48 -8.02
CA GLN A 557 -23.74 -11.21 -7.24
C GLN A 557 -23.69 -10.85 -5.74
N GLU A 558 -24.88 -10.64 -5.16
CA GLU A 558 -25.05 -10.38 -3.73
C GLU A 558 -24.87 -11.65 -2.87
N GLY A 559 -24.97 -12.83 -3.49
CA GLY A 559 -24.88 -14.12 -2.83
C GLY A 559 -24.67 -15.25 -3.84
N CYS A 560 -24.17 -16.39 -3.37
CA CYS A 560 -23.95 -17.54 -4.24
C CYS A 560 -25.21 -18.39 -4.37
N SER A 561 -25.44 -18.90 -5.58
CA SER A 561 -26.53 -19.83 -5.88
C SER A 561 -26.09 -21.28 -5.59
N ARG A 562 -27.03 -22.11 -5.11
CA ARG A 562 -26.77 -23.54 -4.89
C ARG A 562 -26.70 -24.27 -6.23
N CYS A 563 -25.78 -25.23 -6.38
CA CYS A 563 -25.77 -26.08 -7.55
C CYS A 563 -27.09 -26.87 -7.68
N PRO A 564 -27.77 -26.83 -8.83
CA PRO A 564 -29.00 -27.57 -9.03
C PRO A 564 -28.75 -29.09 -9.00
N VAL A 565 -29.81 -29.87 -8.77
CA VAL A 565 -29.76 -31.34 -8.75
C VAL A 565 -29.12 -31.88 -10.04
N GLY A 566 -28.19 -32.81 -9.88
CA GLY A 566 -27.43 -33.40 -11.00
C GLY A 566 -26.19 -32.60 -11.41
N ARG A 567 -25.83 -31.56 -10.64
CA ARG A 567 -24.56 -30.84 -10.78
C ARG A 567 -23.88 -30.66 -9.43
N PHE A 568 -22.55 -30.55 -9.43
CA PHE A 568 -21.75 -30.36 -8.23
C PHE A 568 -20.63 -29.34 -8.46
N VAL A 569 -20.04 -28.85 -7.38
CA VAL A 569 -18.78 -28.10 -7.46
C VAL A 569 -17.89 -28.32 -6.25
N ALA A 570 -16.64 -28.71 -6.49
CA ALA A 570 -15.74 -29.20 -5.44
C ALA A 570 -14.79 -28.15 -4.87
N SER A 571 -14.55 -27.06 -5.59
CA SER A 571 -13.65 -25.98 -5.16
C SER A 571 -14.43 -24.70 -4.90
N SER A 572 -13.91 -23.91 -3.96
CA SER A 572 -14.40 -22.54 -3.75
C SER A 572 -14.10 -21.65 -4.96
N GLY A 573 -14.92 -20.63 -5.20
CA GLY A 573 -14.70 -19.65 -6.26
C GLY A 573 -15.26 -20.06 -7.62
N ALA A 574 -16.20 -21.00 -7.68
CA ALA A 574 -16.69 -21.51 -8.95
C ALA A 574 -17.73 -20.60 -9.62
N SER A 575 -17.55 -20.38 -10.92
CA SER A 575 -18.50 -19.62 -11.74
C SER A 575 -19.62 -20.47 -12.34
N SER A 576 -19.51 -21.79 -12.31
CA SER A 576 -20.54 -22.71 -12.80
C SER A 576 -20.44 -24.06 -12.12
N CYS A 577 -21.53 -24.82 -12.12
CA CYS A 577 -21.56 -26.19 -11.60
C CYS A 577 -21.25 -27.20 -12.69
N SER A 578 -20.38 -28.16 -12.37
CA SER A 578 -20.05 -29.29 -13.24
C SER A 578 -21.19 -30.32 -13.24
N PRO A 579 -21.60 -30.86 -14.40
CA PRO A 579 -22.59 -31.91 -14.44
C PRO A 579 -22.07 -33.20 -13.81
N CYS A 580 -22.96 -33.97 -13.18
CA CYS A 580 -22.70 -35.38 -12.91
C CYS A 580 -22.58 -36.17 -14.24
N GLY A 581 -21.88 -37.30 -14.23
CA GLY A 581 -21.73 -38.19 -15.39
C GLY A 581 -23.06 -38.69 -15.97
N LEU A 582 -23.02 -39.43 -17.08
CA LEU A 582 -24.19 -39.84 -17.86
C LEU A 582 -25.31 -40.48 -16.99
N LYS A 583 -26.48 -39.82 -16.96
CA LYS A 583 -27.71 -40.22 -16.22
C LYS A 583 -27.56 -40.31 -14.69
N MET A 584 -26.53 -39.69 -14.13
CA MET A 584 -26.35 -39.55 -12.69
C MET A 584 -26.99 -38.25 -12.18
N VAL A 585 -27.51 -38.28 -10.97
CA VAL A 585 -28.11 -37.14 -10.26
C VAL A 585 -27.52 -37.02 -8.86
N THR A 586 -27.57 -35.83 -8.27
CA THR A 586 -27.28 -35.65 -6.83
C THR A 586 -28.55 -35.88 -6.03
N ALA A 587 -28.43 -36.28 -4.77
CA ALA A 587 -29.61 -36.48 -3.91
C ALA A 587 -30.33 -35.16 -3.60
N GLU A 588 -29.56 -34.09 -3.40
CA GLU A 588 -30.06 -32.74 -3.09
C GLU A 588 -29.28 -31.67 -3.90
N SER A 589 -29.79 -30.44 -3.89
CA SER A 589 -29.09 -29.27 -4.44
C SER A 589 -27.91 -28.85 -3.55
N GLY A 590 -26.85 -28.34 -4.15
CA GLY A 590 -25.66 -27.86 -3.43
C GLY A 590 -24.58 -28.91 -3.22
N ALA A 591 -24.49 -29.91 -4.10
CA ALA A 591 -23.49 -30.96 -3.99
C ALA A 591 -22.07 -30.40 -4.13
N ASP A 592 -21.22 -30.73 -3.17
CA ASP A 592 -19.85 -30.22 -3.01
C ASP A 592 -18.78 -31.17 -3.55
N SER A 593 -19.15 -32.29 -4.15
CA SER A 593 -18.20 -33.26 -4.67
C SER A 593 -18.82 -34.19 -5.71
N ALA A 594 -17.97 -34.72 -6.60
CA ALA A 594 -18.37 -35.71 -7.59
C ALA A 594 -18.86 -37.03 -6.94
N GLY A 595 -18.40 -37.32 -5.72
CA GLY A 595 -18.79 -38.52 -4.98
C GLY A 595 -20.26 -38.54 -4.55
N LEU A 596 -20.95 -37.40 -4.59
CA LEU A 596 -22.39 -37.30 -4.32
C LEU A 596 -23.26 -37.57 -5.56
N CYS A 597 -22.66 -37.79 -6.74
CA CYS A 597 -23.37 -38.22 -7.93
C CYS A 597 -23.76 -39.70 -7.81
N GLN A 598 -25.05 -40.00 -7.97
CA GLN A 598 -25.60 -41.35 -7.88
C GLN A 598 -26.64 -41.62 -8.98
N CYS A 599 -27.05 -42.87 -9.17
CA CYS A 599 -28.13 -43.16 -10.11
C CYS A 599 -29.49 -42.74 -9.53
N ALA A 600 -30.33 -42.11 -10.37
CA ALA A 600 -31.70 -41.79 -10.02
C ALA A 600 -32.50 -43.08 -9.74
N ALA A 601 -33.59 -42.97 -8.96
CA ALA A 601 -34.48 -44.09 -8.70
C ALA A 601 -34.98 -44.70 -10.03
N GLY A 602 -34.99 -46.03 -10.11
CA GLY A 602 -35.29 -46.76 -11.35
C GLY A 602 -34.09 -46.94 -12.29
N SER A 603 -32.85 -46.65 -11.85
CA SER A 603 -31.62 -46.95 -12.59
C SER A 603 -30.50 -47.43 -11.65
N PHE A 604 -29.53 -48.19 -12.16
CA PHE A 604 -28.38 -48.71 -11.40
C PHE A 604 -27.06 -48.56 -12.19
N LEU A 605 -25.93 -48.64 -11.49
CA LEU A 605 -24.59 -48.50 -12.09
C LEU A 605 -24.09 -49.86 -12.63
N ARG A 606 -23.65 -49.90 -13.90
CA ARG A 606 -23.25 -51.13 -14.62
C ARG A 606 -21.80 -51.58 -14.38
N SER A 607 -20.89 -50.72 -13.90
CA SER A 607 -19.51 -51.10 -13.56
C SER A 607 -19.08 -50.59 -12.18
N SER A 608 -18.21 -51.32 -11.48
CA SER A 608 -17.69 -50.95 -10.15
C SER A 608 -16.61 -49.87 -10.25
N PRO A 609 -16.48 -48.93 -9.29
CA PRO A 609 -15.55 -47.80 -9.40
C PRO A 609 -14.11 -48.25 -9.12
N ALA A 610 -13.43 -48.74 -10.14
CA ALA A 610 -11.99 -48.91 -10.12
C ALA A 610 -11.42 -48.26 -11.38
N SER A 611 -10.73 -47.12 -11.16
CA SER A 611 -9.93 -46.34 -12.11
C SER A 611 -10.68 -45.49 -13.14
N SER A 612 -10.61 -44.17 -12.92
CA SER A 612 -10.89 -43.06 -13.85
C SER A 612 -12.27 -43.04 -14.52
N LEU A 613 -13.12 -42.11 -14.07
CA LEU A 613 -14.34 -41.66 -14.76
C LEU A 613 -14.04 -41.32 -16.23
N SER A 614 -14.13 -42.30 -17.12
CA SER A 614 -14.17 -42.09 -18.55
C SER A 614 -15.62 -41.85 -18.97
N GLU A 615 -15.83 -40.95 -19.94
CA GLU A 615 -17.12 -40.39 -20.37
C GLU A 615 -18.17 -41.39 -20.91
N SER A 616 -18.04 -42.71 -20.68
CA SER A 616 -18.92 -43.74 -21.27
C SER A 616 -19.64 -44.66 -20.28
N GLU A 617 -19.40 -44.56 -18.97
CA GLU A 617 -20.06 -45.41 -17.96
C GLU A 617 -21.23 -44.68 -17.29
N GLY A 618 -22.46 -44.96 -17.75
CA GLY A 618 -23.68 -44.29 -17.28
C GLY A 618 -24.65 -45.20 -16.52
N CYS A 619 -25.57 -44.59 -15.79
CA CYS A 619 -26.66 -45.31 -15.14
C CYS A 619 -27.57 -46.00 -16.17
N THR A 620 -27.84 -47.28 -15.96
CA THR A 620 -28.72 -48.08 -16.82
C THR A 620 -30.10 -48.20 -16.19
N SER A 621 -31.15 -48.12 -16.99
CA SER A 621 -32.54 -48.27 -16.53
C SER A 621 -32.78 -49.66 -15.94
N CYS A 622 -33.59 -49.72 -14.88
CA CYS A 622 -33.93 -50.96 -14.19
C CYS A 622 -34.69 -51.93 -15.13
N LEU A 623 -34.32 -53.21 -15.08
CA LEU A 623 -35.05 -54.28 -15.77
C LEU A 623 -36.36 -54.61 -15.02
N GLU A 624 -37.37 -55.07 -15.76
CA GLU A 624 -38.64 -55.50 -15.16
C GLU A 624 -38.43 -56.70 -14.22
N GLY A 625 -39.03 -56.64 -13.02
CA GLY A 625 -38.83 -57.64 -11.95
C GLY A 625 -37.70 -57.32 -10.98
N LEU A 626 -36.99 -56.20 -11.16
CA LEU A 626 -36.01 -55.67 -10.21
C LEU A 626 -36.48 -54.35 -9.57
N ALA A 627 -36.04 -54.10 -8.34
CA ALA A 627 -36.17 -52.83 -7.63
C ALA A 627 -34.80 -52.12 -7.59
N CYS A 628 -34.73 -50.96 -8.23
CA CYS A 628 -33.55 -50.10 -8.25
C CYS A 628 -33.78 -48.84 -7.40
N PRO A 629 -33.49 -48.86 -6.08
CA PRO A 629 -33.53 -47.64 -5.27
C PRO A 629 -32.42 -46.67 -5.72
N ALA A 630 -32.63 -45.37 -5.51
CA ALA A 630 -31.61 -44.37 -5.83
C ALA A 630 -30.30 -44.66 -5.06
N GLY A 631 -29.16 -44.55 -5.76
CA GLY A 631 -27.85 -44.87 -5.19
C GLY A 631 -26.90 -45.56 -6.16
N LEU A 632 -25.82 -46.13 -5.63
CA LEU A 632 -24.78 -46.86 -6.38
C LEU A 632 -24.82 -48.38 -6.14
N ARG A 633 -25.82 -48.86 -5.38
CA ARG A 633 -25.98 -50.27 -5.00
C ARG A 633 -26.54 -51.10 -6.16
N PRO A 634 -26.25 -52.42 -6.20
CA PRO A 634 -26.90 -53.34 -7.13
C PRO A 634 -28.44 -53.33 -6.97
N PRO A 635 -29.19 -53.67 -8.03
CA PRO A 635 -30.64 -53.83 -7.94
C PRO A 635 -31.03 -54.97 -6.99
N LEU A 636 -32.23 -54.89 -6.42
CA LEU A 636 -32.84 -55.95 -5.63
C LEU A 636 -33.85 -56.71 -6.49
N GLN A 637 -34.05 -58.01 -6.26
CA GLN A 637 -35.12 -58.75 -6.95
C GLN A 637 -36.47 -58.50 -6.27
N LEU A 638 -37.52 -58.29 -7.06
CA LEU A 638 -38.90 -58.17 -6.56
C LEU A 638 -39.49 -59.56 -6.27
N PRO A 639 -40.48 -59.66 -5.34
CA PRO A 639 -41.19 -60.92 -5.11
C PRO A 639 -41.79 -61.51 -6.39
N GLY A 640 -41.67 -62.82 -6.58
CA GLY A 640 -42.09 -63.55 -7.79
C GLY A 640 -41.12 -63.47 -8.98
N PHE A 641 -39.99 -62.80 -8.85
CA PHE A 641 -38.92 -62.77 -9.84
C PHE A 641 -37.61 -63.27 -9.21
N TRP A 642 -36.85 -64.02 -10.00
CA TRP A 642 -35.52 -64.51 -9.65
C TRP A 642 -34.52 -63.91 -10.64
N ALA A 643 -33.42 -63.37 -10.11
CA ALA A 643 -32.40 -62.72 -10.91
C ALA A 643 -31.08 -63.47 -10.81
N GLU A 644 -30.58 -63.95 -11.94
CA GLU A 644 -29.25 -64.55 -12.08
C GLU A 644 -28.22 -63.45 -12.28
N VAL A 645 -27.10 -63.54 -11.56
CA VAL A 645 -25.94 -62.70 -11.83
C VAL A 645 -25.11 -63.40 -12.90
N LEU A 646 -25.14 -62.88 -14.12
CA LEU A 646 -24.41 -63.46 -15.26
C LEU A 646 -22.93 -63.09 -15.20
N ASP A 647 -22.65 -61.85 -14.81
CA ASP A 647 -21.30 -61.32 -14.62
C ASP A 647 -21.34 -60.29 -13.47
N GLU A 648 -20.68 -60.61 -12.36
CA GLU A 648 -20.59 -59.73 -11.19
C GLU A 648 -19.80 -58.45 -11.48
N GLN A 649 -18.84 -58.50 -12.41
CA GLN A 649 -17.93 -57.39 -12.74
C GLN A 649 -18.58 -56.44 -13.75
N ALA A 650 -19.29 -56.98 -14.74
CA ALA A 650 -20.07 -56.21 -15.71
C ALA A 650 -21.51 -55.87 -15.23
N ARG A 651 -21.85 -56.30 -13.99
CA ARG A 651 -23.17 -56.15 -13.34
C ARG A 651 -24.33 -56.43 -14.30
N ASP A 652 -24.22 -57.57 -15.00
CA ASP A 652 -25.20 -58.01 -15.98
C ASP A 652 -26.11 -59.08 -15.36
N TYR A 653 -27.41 -58.93 -15.54
CA TYR A 653 -28.43 -59.68 -14.82
C TYR A 653 -29.47 -60.26 -15.77
N SER A 654 -29.81 -61.54 -15.58
CA SER A 654 -30.95 -62.18 -16.25
C SER A 654 -32.10 -62.32 -15.27
N VAL A 655 -33.25 -61.72 -15.58
CA VAL A 655 -34.45 -61.80 -14.74
C VAL A 655 -35.41 -62.84 -15.31
N VAL A 656 -35.82 -63.80 -14.47
CA VAL A 656 -36.77 -64.85 -14.81
C VAL A 656 -37.94 -64.80 -13.82
N ARG A 657 -39.17 -64.96 -14.32
CA ARG A 657 -40.36 -65.04 -13.46
C ARG A 657 -40.46 -66.42 -12.84
N CYS A 658 -40.66 -66.47 -11.53
CA CYS A 658 -40.85 -67.72 -10.79
C CYS A 658 -42.24 -68.30 -11.07
N ARG A 659 -42.40 -69.61 -10.89
CA ARG A 659 -43.66 -70.30 -11.20
C ARG A 659 -44.78 -69.83 -10.28
N ASN A 660 -44.48 -69.65 -9.00
CA ASN A 660 -45.37 -69.01 -8.04
C ASN A 660 -44.67 -67.84 -7.34
N SER A 661 -45.44 -66.81 -6.97
CA SER A 661 -44.89 -65.58 -6.38
C SER A 661 -44.19 -65.79 -5.02
N TRP A 662 -44.61 -66.80 -4.25
CA TRP A 662 -44.09 -67.13 -2.92
C TRP A 662 -42.82 -68.02 -2.95
N GLU A 663 -42.44 -68.55 -4.10
CA GLU A 663 -41.18 -69.31 -4.25
C GLU A 663 -39.97 -68.37 -4.22
N CYS A 664 -40.19 -67.10 -4.59
CA CYS A 664 -39.20 -66.04 -4.68
C CYS A 664 -39.65 -64.86 -3.82
N ASN A 665 -39.22 -64.82 -2.55
CA ASN A 665 -39.67 -63.82 -1.56
C ASN A 665 -39.14 -62.39 -1.79
N GLY A 666 -38.42 -62.14 -2.90
CA GLY A 666 -37.71 -60.89 -3.16
C GLY A 666 -36.47 -60.71 -2.28
N GLY A 667 -35.66 -59.68 -2.53
CA GLY A 667 -34.48 -59.36 -1.72
C GLY A 667 -33.17 -59.26 -2.52
N LEU A 668 -32.08 -59.82 -1.98
CA LEU A 668 -30.78 -59.88 -2.66
C LEU A 668 -30.88 -60.74 -3.93
N LEU A 669 -30.07 -60.42 -4.94
CA LEU A 669 -30.03 -61.18 -6.19
C LEU A 669 -29.67 -62.66 -5.93
N GLY A 670 -30.34 -63.57 -6.63
CA GLY A 670 -30.17 -65.02 -6.49
C GLY A 670 -30.78 -65.63 -5.23
N SER A 671 -31.48 -64.86 -4.39
CA SER A 671 -32.09 -65.39 -3.16
C SER A 671 -33.42 -66.11 -3.42
N CYS A 672 -33.69 -67.17 -2.64
CA CYS A 672 -34.89 -68.00 -2.72
C CYS A 672 -35.63 -68.06 -1.38
N ALA A 673 -36.92 -68.45 -1.40
CA ALA A 673 -37.66 -68.74 -0.18
C ALA A 673 -37.04 -69.90 0.62
N ASP A 674 -37.34 -69.97 1.92
CA ASP A 674 -36.73 -70.93 2.84
C ASP A 674 -36.87 -72.38 2.35
N GLY A 675 -35.78 -73.13 2.46
CA GLY A 675 -35.73 -74.52 2.01
C GLY A 675 -35.68 -74.71 0.48
N ARG A 676 -35.55 -73.66 -0.34
CA ARG A 676 -35.44 -73.76 -1.83
C ARG A 676 -34.07 -73.36 -2.39
N GLN A 677 -33.73 -73.91 -3.55
CA GLN A 677 -32.49 -73.60 -4.29
C GLN A 677 -32.70 -73.66 -5.83
N ASP A 678 -31.62 -73.49 -6.59
CA ASP A 678 -31.55 -73.48 -8.06
C ASP A 678 -32.26 -72.32 -8.78
N ARG A 679 -32.13 -72.30 -10.12
CA ARG A 679 -32.70 -71.27 -11.00
C ARG A 679 -34.21 -71.17 -10.84
N ALA A 680 -34.69 -69.96 -10.56
CA ALA A 680 -36.09 -69.67 -10.25
C ALA A 680 -36.65 -70.43 -9.03
N CYS A 681 -35.78 -70.86 -8.10
CA CYS A 681 -36.15 -71.49 -6.84
C CYS A 681 -37.01 -72.76 -6.99
N ASN A 682 -36.78 -73.49 -8.07
CA ASN A 682 -37.64 -74.59 -8.51
C ASN A 682 -37.44 -75.90 -7.74
N SER A 683 -36.36 -76.03 -6.96
CA SER A 683 -36.00 -77.23 -6.22
C SER A 683 -35.96 -76.99 -4.71
N CYS A 684 -36.13 -78.06 -3.93
CA CYS A 684 -35.91 -78.04 -2.49
C CYS A 684 -34.42 -78.25 -2.19
N LYS A 685 -33.91 -77.57 -1.15
CA LYS A 685 -32.57 -77.76 -0.61
C LYS A 685 -32.36 -79.19 -0.14
N ASP A 686 -31.11 -79.64 -0.18
CA ASP A 686 -30.73 -80.95 0.32
C ASP A 686 -31.15 -81.13 1.78
N GLY A 687 -31.89 -82.21 2.08
CA GLY A 687 -32.48 -82.47 3.40
C GLY A 687 -33.96 -82.10 3.54
N TYR A 688 -34.55 -81.45 2.53
CA TYR A 688 -35.98 -81.13 2.46
C TYR A 688 -36.65 -81.90 1.31
N HIS A 689 -37.94 -82.21 1.46
CA HIS A 689 -38.76 -82.84 0.42
C HIS A 689 -39.96 -81.96 0.05
N PRO A 690 -40.47 -82.03 -1.19
CA PRO A 690 -41.64 -81.28 -1.60
C PRO A 690 -42.90 -81.84 -0.90
N LEU A 691 -43.59 -80.96 -0.18
CA LEU A 691 -44.90 -81.21 0.43
C LEU A 691 -46.01 -81.03 -0.61
N THR A 692 -47.21 -81.50 -0.30
CA THR A 692 -48.37 -81.48 -1.22
C THR A 692 -48.90 -80.08 -1.55
N ASP A 693 -48.57 -79.08 -0.73
CA ASP A 693 -48.85 -77.66 -0.98
C ASP A 693 -47.74 -76.97 -1.82
N GLY A 694 -46.72 -77.73 -2.21
CA GLY A 694 -45.58 -77.28 -2.97
C GLY A 694 -44.42 -76.74 -2.12
N THR A 695 -44.57 -76.55 -0.80
CA THR A 695 -43.49 -76.06 0.08
C THR A 695 -42.45 -77.15 0.37
N CYS A 696 -41.27 -76.79 0.87
CA CYS A 696 -40.20 -77.74 1.19
C CYS A 696 -40.21 -78.04 2.69
N GLY A 697 -40.44 -79.30 3.08
CA GLY A 697 -40.51 -79.76 4.48
C GLY A 697 -39.31 -80.61 4.89
N GLU A 698 -38.88 -80.49 6.15
CA GLU A 698 -37.78 -81.28 6.71
C GLU A 698 -38.15 -82.76 6.87
N CYS A 699 -37.19 -83.66 6.61
CA CYS A 699 -37.37 -85.10 6.82
C CYS A 699 -37.33 -85.44 8.33
N ALA A 700 -38.47 -85.70 8.96
CA ALA A 700 -38.55 -86.10 10.38
C ALA A 700 -38.51 -87.63 10.55
N ALA A 701 -37.64 -88.13 11.44
CA ALA A 701 -37.43 -89.55 11.71
C ALA A 701 -37.99 -89.98 13.08
N GLN A 702 -39.14 -90.69 13.15
CA GLN A 702 -39.47 -91.69 14.19
C GLN A 702 -40.86 -92.33 14.03
N ASP A 703 -40.93 -93.67 13.87
CA ASP A 703 -42.16 -94.48 13.95
C ASP A 703 -42.27 -95.19 15.31
N SER A 704 -43.38 -94.97 16.03
CA SER A 704 -43.65 -95.46 17.40
C SER A 704 -44.46 -96.77 17.48
N LEU A 705 -44.76 -97.39 16.33
CA LEU A 705 -45.49 -98.66 16.24
C LEU A 705 -44.81 -99.88 16.91
N PRO A 706 -43.47 -100.04 16.94
CA PRO A 706 -42.83 -101.23 17.52
C PRO A 706 -43.01 -101.35 19.05
N MET A 707 -43.21 -100.23 19.74
CA MET A 707 -43.33 -100.20 21.21
C MET A 707 -44.70 -100.67 21.71
N VAL A 708 -45.75 -100.55 20.89
CA VAL A 708 -47.12 -100.99 21.23
C VAL A 708 -47.25 -102.52 21.13
N PHE A 709 -46.60 -103.14 20.14
CA PHE A 709 -46.59 -104.60 19.99
C PHE A 709 -45.78 -105.32 21.07
N LEU A 710 -44.71 -104.69 21.59
CA LEU A 710 -43.93 -105.24 22.69
C LEU A 710 -44.76 -105.29 24.01
N GLY A 711 -45.61 -104.29 24.25
CA GLY A 711 -46.46 -104.21 25.44
C GLY A 711 -47.55 -105.29 25.48
N LEU A 712 -48.19 -105.58 24.35
CA LEU A 712 -49.21 -106.64 24.25
C LEU A 712 -48.63 -108.05 24.37
N GLY A 713 -47.40 -108.27 23.86
CA GLY A 713 -46.70 -109.56 23.98
C GLY A 713 -46.31 -109.91 25.42
N VAL A 714 -45.86 -108.92 26.21
CA VAL A 714 -45.52 -109.11 27.62
C VAL A 714 -46.76 -109.39 28.47
N ALA A 715 -47.89 -108.75 28.17
CA ALA A 715 -49.16 -109.00 28.86
C ALA A 715 -49.66 -110.44 28.65
N LEU A 716 -49.59 -110.95 27.41
CA LEU A 716 -50.01 -112.32 27.08
C LEU A 716 -49.12 -113.39 27.73
N LEU A 717 -47.80 -113.18 27.76
CA LEU A 717 -46.85 -114.07 28.43
C LEU A 717 -47.04 -114.11 29.96
N MET A 718 -47.40 -112.98 30.57
CA MET A 718 -47.70 -112.91 32.02
C MET A 718 -48.97 -113.68 32.37
N THR A 719 -50.03 -113.59 31.56
CA THR A 719 -51.23 -114.45 31.72
C THR A 719 -50.95 -115.93 31.50
N PHE A 720 -50.07 -116.28 30.54
CA PHE A 720 -49.70 -117.67 30.28
C PHE A 720 -48.87 -118.29 31.42
N MET A 721 -47.95 -117.53 32.01
CA MET A 721 -47.21 -117.94 33.21
C MET A 721 -48.13 -118.09 34.44
N LEU A 722 -49.12 -117.22 34.62
CA LEU A 722 -50.11 -117.33 35.70
C LEU A 722 -50.98 -118.59 35.58
N ILE A 723 -51.30 -119.02 34.36
CA ILE A 723 -52.07 -120.26 34.11
C ILE A 723 -51.21 -121.51 34.37
N ILE A 724 -49.92 -121.48 34.03
CA ILE A 724 -49.00 -122.62 34.28
C ILE A 724 -48.69 -122.78 35.77
N VAL A 725 -48.42 -121.68 36.49
CA VAL A 725 -48.09 -121.71 37.93
C VAL A 725 -49.29 -122.13 38.80
N ASN A 726 -50.52 -121.89 38.34
CA ASN A 726 -51.75 -122.18 39.09
C ASN A 726 -52.44 -123.51 38.67
N SER A 727 -51.74 -124.37 37.92
CA SER A 727 -52.28 -125.65 37.45
C SER A 727 -51.54 -126.84 38.07
N ASP A 728 -52.28 -127.74 38.73
CA ASP A 728 -51.73 -128.87 39.50
C ASP A 728 -50.97 -129.88 38.62
N LEU A 729 -49.75 -130.20 39.07
CA LEU A 729 -48.67 -130.93 38.39
C LEU A 729 -48.92 -132.44 38.13
N SER A 730 -50.18 -132.90 38.09
CA SER A 730 -50.53 -134.33 38.13
C SER A 730 -51.16 -134.92 36.86
N LYS A 731 -51.39 -134.16 35.78
CA LYS A 731 -52.04 -134.70 34.55
C LYS A 731 -51.47 -134.14 33.25
N GLN A 732 -50.17 -134.36 33.00
CA GLN A 732 -49.41 -133.63 31.99
C GLN A 732 -48.94 -134.40 30.74
N SER A 733 -49.55 -135.54 30.36
CA SER A 733 -49.09 -136.31 29.19
C SER A 733 -50.01 -136.28 27.96
N LEU A 734 -51.23 -135.73 28.04
CA LEU A 734 -52.17 -135.69 26.89
C LEU A 734 -52.38 -134.29 26.28
N ASN A 735 -52.17 -133.21 27.05
CA ASN A 735 -52.41 -131.83 26.60
C ASN A 735 -51.25 -131.23 25.77
N ILE A 736 -50.02 -131.70 25.96
CA ILE A 736 -48.86 -131.15 25.23
C ILE A 736 -48.90 -131.59 23.75
N LEU A 737 -49.31 -132.83 23.47
CA LEU A 737 -49.39 -133.33 22.09
C LEU A 737 -50.51 -132.64 21.29
N THR A 738 -51.64 -132.32 21.93
CA THR A 738 -52.74 -131.56 21.31
C THR A 738 -52.35 -130.11 21.07
N VAL A 739 -51.63 -129.47 22.00
CA VAL A 739 -51.15 -128.08 21.81
C VAL A 739 -50.13 -127.99 20.68
N VAL A 740 -49.19 -128.95 20.56
CA VAL A 740 -48.24 -129.00 19.45
C VAL A 740 -48.93 -129.26 18.10
N ALA A 741 -49.93 -130.15 18.06
CA ALA A 741 -50.72 -130.39 16.86
C ALA A 741 -51.51 -129.15 16.42
N VAL A 742 -52.18 -128.45 17.34
CA VAL A 742 -52.93 -127.22 17.04
C VAL A 742 -52.01 -126.08 16.60
N ALA A 743 -50.84 -125.93 17.23
CA ALA A 743 -49.85 -124.94 16.82
C ALA A 743 -49.32 -125.22 15.40
N SER A 744 -49.06 -126.49 15.06
CA SER A 744 -48.61 -126.87 13.71
C SER A 744 -49.67 -126.62 12.63
N GLN A 745 -50.95 -126.85 12.94
CA GLN A 745 -52.05 -126.56 12.01
C GLN A 745 -52.25 -125.05 11.81
N LEU A 746 -52.02 -124.24 12.85
CA LEU A 746 -52.11 -122.78 12.77
C LEU A 746 -51.03 -122.19 11.84
N VAL A 747 -49.80 -122.71 11.93
CA VAL A 747 -48.69 -122.28 11.06
C VAL A 747 -48.96 -122.62 9.59
N MET A 748 -49.46 -123.83 9.30
CA MET A 748 -49.82 -124.22 7.94
C MET A 748 -50.95 -123.35 7.35
N ALA A 749 -51.92 -122.94 8.17
CA ALA A 749 -53.00 -122.04 7.75
C ALA A 749 -52.49 -120.62 7.41
N VAL A 750 -51.57 -120.08 8.21
CA VAL A 750 -50.96 -118.76 7.95
C VAL A 750 -50.07 -118.80 6.69
N GLN A 751 -49.32 -119.89 6.47
CA GLN A 751 -48.51 -120.07 5.26
C GLN A 751 -49.37 -120.16 3.98
N ALA A 752 -50.52 -120.83 4.04
CA ALA A 752 -51.46 -120.90 2.92
C ALA A 752 -52.06 -119.53 2.55
N LEU A 753 -52.37 -118.69 3.55
CA LEU A 753 -52.87 -117.32 3.33
C LEU A 753 -51.81 -116.41 2.67
N GLY A 754 -50.54 -116.56 3.04
CA GLY A 754 -49.43 -115.84 2.40
C GLY A 754 -49.27 -116.17 0.90
N ALA A 755 -49.54 -117.42 0.50
CA ALA A 755 -49.47 -117.84 -0.91
C ALA A 755 -50.60 -117.24 -1.76
N ILE A 756 -51.79 -117.02 -1.20
CA ILE A 756 -52.95 -116.45 -1.91
C ILE A 756 -52.67 -115.01 -2.40
N ARG A 757 -51.81 -114.25 -1.72
CA ARG A 757 -51.42 -112.91 -2.15
C ARG A 757 -50.65 -112.87 -3.48
N GLN A 758 -49.98 -113.96 -3.87
CA GLN A 758 -49.25 -114.05 -5.15
C GLN A 758 -50.18 -114.13 -6.37
N MET A 759 -51.49 -114.35 -6.16
CA MET A 759 -52.48 -114.27 -7.22
C MET A 759 -52.68 -112.80 -7.62
N LYS A 760 -52.69 -112.53 -8.94
CA LYS A 760 -52.91 -111.19 -9.52
C LYS A 760 -54.39 -110.78 -9.44
N ILE A 761 -54.88 -110.55 -8.22
CA ILE A 761 -56.22 -110.02 -7.93
C ILE A 761 -56.03 -108.69 -7.17
N HIS A 762 -56.87 -107.70 -7.45
CA HIS A 762 -56.83 -106.39 -6.79
C HIS A 762 -57.54 -106.49 -5.43
N TRP A 763 -56.76 -106.53 -4.34
CA TRP A 763 -57.29 -106.62 -2.97
C TRP A 763 -57.58 -105.22 -2.42
N VAL A 764 -58.70 -105.06 -1.72
CA VAL A 764 -59.12 -103.83 -1.05
C VAL A 764 -58.93 -103.95 0.46
N GLU A 765 -58.72 -102.81 1.13
CA GLU A 765 -58.68 -102.75 2.60
C GLU A 765 -60.03 -103.15 3.21
N PRO A 766 -60.07 -103.93 4.32
CA PRO A 766 -58.96 -104.28 5.23
C PRO A 766 -58.21 -105.57 4.88
N VAL A 767 -58.58 -106.23 3.77
CA VAL A 767 -58.02 -107.54 3.40
C VAL A 767 -56.56 -107.41 2.95
N LEU A 768 -56.20 -106.28 2.32
CA LEU A 768 -54.84 -105.98 1.90
C LEU A 768 -53.88 -105.90 3.09
N SER A 769 -54.23 -105.16 4.15
CA SER A 769 -53.43 -105.06 5.38
C SER A 769 -53.22 -106.41 6.07
N VAL A 770 -54.25 -107.27 6.13
CA VAL A 770 -54.14 -108.61 6.72
C VAL A 770 -53.19 -109.49 5.91
N LEU A 771 -53.26 -109.43 4.58
CA LEU A 771 -52.36 -110.18 3.70
C LEU A 771 -50.91 -109.65 3.78
N GLU A 772 -50.69 -108.34 3.92
CA GLU A 772 -49.35 -107.77 4.11
C GLU A 772 -48.72 -108.18 5.46
N PHE A 773 -49.52 -108.25 6.53
CA PHE A 773 -49.05 -108.72 7.83
C PHE A 773 -48.60 -110.19 7.79
N THR A 774 -49.30 -111.05 7.04
CA THR A 774 -48.88 -112.47 6.89
C THR A 774 -47.55 -112.65 6.16
N LYS A 775 -47.13 -111.68 5.31
CA LYS A 775 -45.84 -111.70 4.62
C LYS A 775 -44.65 -111.52 5.57
N LEU A 776 -44.82 -110.76 6.66
CA LEU A 776 -43.78 -110.59 7.69
C LEU A 776 -43.52 -111.90 8.45
N LEU A 777 -44.53 -112.76 8.58
CA LEU A 777 -44.42 -114.07 9.23
C LEU A 777 -43.89 -115.17 8.31
N SER A 778 -43.91 -114.98 6.99
CA SER A 778 -43.45 -115.97 6.01
C SER A 778 -41.96 -115.89 5.67
N LEU A 779 -41.21 -114.96 6.24
CA LEU A 779 -39.79 -114.70 5.92
C LEU A 779 -38.79 -115.69 6.55
N ILE A 780 -39.22 -116.89 6.92
CA ILE A 780 -38.34 -117.93 7.51
C ILE A 780 -37.91 -119.01 6.49
N SER A 781 -38.26 -118.93 5.20
CA SER A 781 -37.90 -120.00 4.23
C SER A 781 -37.37 -119.56 2.86
N THR A 782 -36.45 -118.59 2.80
CA THR A 782 -35.57 -118.41 1.62
C THR A 782 -34.12 -118.15 2.04
N TRP A 783 -33.47 -119.22 2.49
CA TRP A 783 -32.12 -119.61 2.08
C TRP A 783 -32.19 -121.06 1.62
#